data_AF-A0A4D7CT05-F1
#
_entry.id   AF-A0A4D7CT05-F1
#
_cell.length_a   1.000
_cell.length_b   1.000
_cell.length_c   1.000
_cell.angle_alpha   90.00
_cell.angle_beta   90.00
_cell.angle_gamma   90.00
#
_symmetry.space_group_name_H-M   'P 1'
#
loop_
_entity.id
_entity.type
_entity.pdbx_description
1 polymer ?
#
loop_
_entity_poly.entity_id
_entity_poly.type
_entity_poly.pdbx_seq_one_letter_code
_entity_poly.pdbx_strand_id
1 'polypeptide(L)'
;MTNKKINKTVTFVSVTTIALGSLGLYSSSVLRNATPLKADEINTEVLEETLPTSEIAQSMVDGSLASETSESAVMSESEDSSEEVIESTEEVATSESASEGNTSQNENSSSLFNTDTIQYSVEGTTLVITGGVLEHLIDGVGAYFAGKIDMSSITEINITGEVTFIDAGANAFFRDFTNVTSISGLEKVDVSQCTMLRGVFVNMKSLLSIDLSSWDVSNVTNTNSLFSGCNSLTELDLSAWKVNNIRSSRSMFGSMTSLEKLDLSGWETENLIDMSGMFVGMSKITELNINHFDVSKVASVSQEYDPQTAGGGMATAFRGMSSLKALDLSNWKTPSLKRADGLFQNMDSLEYLDISGFDMTNITNQTGMFDLNQETLVLKKIVLGEDFSFKDSSVAGESGFSSLVPPTELKLWGRQNQQTMKFDSIPKTAEQLESEYNGQTLSGTWTWLDYYGIYLKEETMYINQEPLWDPKVHLERVTDEYGNISDWDTEDVQYSHDIDFSKTGKYEILYSTEHFESSTYLNLISKIININFVNEENQVIGEQEKFEGGVGEEYQFKAKSIDDYILASVEGEASGVLTEETQDVTFKYIKLDDALELKQEVFNTDNTSLDGKTANKEDTLNYKVTIRLNDLIDLDHYTLNNLIVSEVIDPSLEDITNLKMMNLEGDEVEIELDSDNKLITYNDVAGLSREWVITYNGKISRTAETGAEIKEVADITLELDSNLLDSASTIIGKSNEVVTIVEASPLSLVKAPLSINYGNSNKISSSTQKYEYQEVSDDNRIIINDGRGVDTGWSLYGKMEKELTNGSSILESALSYKGQTLDTVNGALIYNQEKTENSNDVVIEINKEDLLLTVLPGQARIGDYEGTIIWSLMDTPANEIN
;
A
#
# COMPACT_ATOMS: atom_id res chain seq x y z
N MET A 1 10.23 -17.41 43.01
CA MET A 1 11.52 -16.71 43.26
C MET A 1 11.76 -15.69 42.14
N THR A 2 12.78 -14.86 42.26
CA THR A 2 12.90 -13.55 41.60
C THR A 2 12.92 -13.59 40.06
N ASN A 3 12.13 -12.70 39.44
CA ASN A 3 12.13 -12.41 38.01
C ASN A 3 13.52 -11.98 37.50
N LYS A 4 13.89 -12.43 36.29
CA LYS A 4 14.92 -11.77 35.48
C LYS A 4 14.55 -11.82 33.99
N LYS A 5 13.75 -10.85 33.55
CA LYS A 5 13.46 -10.61 32.12
C LYS A 5 14.76 -10.25 31.40
N ILE A 6 14.97 -10.81 30.20
CA ILE A 6 15.94 -10.32 29.22
C ILE A 6 15.18 -9.94 27.96
N ASN A 7 14.92 -8.65 27.77
CA ASN A 7 14.44 -8.14 26.48
C ASN A 7 15.59 -8.17 25.47
N LYS A 8 15.39 -8.81 24.32
CA LYS A 8 16.12 -8.50 23.09
C LYS A 8 15.13 -8.11 22.01
N THR A 9 15.05 -6.82 21.75
CA THR A 9 14.34 -6.26 20.61
C THR A 9 15.09 -6.63 19.33
N VAL A 10 14.42 -7.32 18.41
CA VAL A 10 14.94 -7.57 17.05
C VAL A 10 14.27 -6.58 16.10
N THR A 11 15.05 -5.65 15.57
CA THR A 11 14.56 -4.68 14.57
C THR A 11 14.76 -5.26 13.18
N PHE A 12 13.67 -5.63 12.50
CA PHE A 12 13.73 -5.95 11.07
C PHE A 12 13.91 -4.66 10.26
N VAL A 13 14.98 -4.60 9.46
CA VAL A 13 15.18 -3.55 8.44
C VAL A 13 15.01 -4.21 7.08
N SER A 14 13.90 -3.90 6.41
CA SER A 14 13.69 -4.30 5.02
C SER A 14 14.53 -3.43 4.09
N VAL A 15 15.37 -4.05 3.26
CA VAL A 15 16.11 -3.36 2.20
C VAL A 15 15.69 -3.93 0.84
N THR A 16 14.66 -3.31 0.26
CA THR A 16 14.25 -3.58 -1.11
C THR A 16 15.29 -3.01 -2.08
N THR A 17 15.94 -3.85 -2.89
CA THR A 17 16.85 -3.39 -3.95
C THR A 17 16.41 -3.94 -5.30
N ILE A 18 16.05 -3.03 -6.22
CA ILE A 18 15.74 -3.32 -7.62
C ILE A 18 16.84 -2.69 -8.47
N ALA A 19 17.58 -3.49 -9.28
CA ALA A 19 18.09 -3.08 -10.61
C ALA A 19 18.92 -4.18 -11.33
N LEU A 20 18.34 -4.73 -12.41
CA LEU A 20 18.92 -4.84 -13.76
C LEU A 20 20.40 -5.26 -13.95
N GLY A 21 20.60 -6.57 -14.20
CA GLY A 21 21.20 -7.16 -15.42
C GLY A 21 22.55 -6.71 -16.00
N SER A 22 23.49 -7.65 -16.13
CA SER A 22 24.19 -8.02 -17.40
C SER A 22 25.13 -9.23 -17.23
N LEU A 23 25.54 -9.86 -18.33
CA LEU A 23 26.31 -11.12 -18.36
C LEU A 23 27.81 -10.94 -18.04
N GLY A 24 28.45 -11.98 -17.51
CA GLY A 24 29.91 -12.09 -17.49
C GLY A 24 30.47 -13.25 -16.65
N LEU A 25 30.63 -14.43 -17.24
CA LEU A 25 31.41 -15.54 -16.65
C LEU A 25 32.89 -15.18 -16.57
N TYR A 26 33.53 -15.33 -15.40
CA TYR A 26 34.92 -15.80 -15.28
C TYR A 26 35.17 -16.45 -13.92
N SER A 27 35.92 -17.55 -13.93
CA SER A 27 36.20 -18.40 -12.78
C SER A 27 37.51 -18.06 -12.06
N SER A 28 37.60 -18.52 -10.81
CA SER A 28 38.80 -18.95 -10.06
C SER A 28 39.56 -17.97 -9.14
N SER A 29 40.25 -18.57 -8.17
CA SER A 29 41.14 -18.02 -7.13
C SER A 29 40.50 -17.34 -5.90
N VAL A 30 40.23 -18.16 -4.88
CA VAL A 30 40.03 -17.71 -3.50
C VAL A 30 41.36 -17.19 -2.94
N LEU A 31 41.47 -15.87 -2.77
CA LEU A 31 42.60 -15.23 -2.10
C LEU A 31 42.20 -14.84 -0.67
N ARG A 32 42.80 -15.52 0.32
CA ARG A 32 42.64 -15.18 1.74
C ARG A 32 43.16 -13.76 2.00
N ASN A 33 42.35 -12.91 2.61
CA ASN A 33 42.82 -11.69 3.28
C ASN A 33 42.27 -11.67 4.71
N ALA A 34 43.10 -12.11 5.66
CA ALA A 34 42.89 -11.87 7.07
C ALA A 34 43.67 -10.61 7.48
N THR A 35 42.98 -9.62 8.05
CA THR A 35 43.63 -8.48 8.71
C THR A 35 43.89 -8.82 10.19
N PRO A 36 45.10 -8.58 10.72
CA PRO A 36 45.48 -9.03 12.06
C PRO A 36 45.08 -8.03 13.15
N LEU A 37 44.74 -8.55 14.33
CA LEU A 37 44.76 -7.80 15.59
C LEU A 37 45.90 -8.33 16.47
N LYS A 38 46.69 -7.42 17.03
CA LYS A 38 47.81 -7.72 17.92
C LYS A 38 47.33 -7.98 19.35
N ALA A 39 48.10 -8.78 20.06
CA ALA A 39 47.98 -8.98 21.51
C ALA A 39 48.91 -8.03 22.30
N ASP A 40 48.53 -7.79 23.55
CA ASP A 40 49.37 -7.49 24.73
C ASP A 40 48.55 -8.05 25.94
N GLU A 41 48.98 -9.15 26.59
CA GLU A 41 49.68 -9.23 27.90
C GLU A 41 48.91 -8.69 29.14
N ILE A 42 48.89 -9.27 30.36
CA ILE A 42 49.36 -10.55 30.98
C ILE A 42 48.63 -10.79 32.34
N ASN A 43 48.52 -12.05 32.79
CA ASN A 43 48.13 -12.67 34.10
C ASN A 43 47.81 -11.84 35.39
N THR A 44 46.83 -12.32 36.18
CA THR A 44 46.97 -13.06 37.49
C THR A 44 45.56 -13.35 38.10
N GLU A 45 45.15 -14.58 38.52
CA GLU A 45 45.40 -15.30 39.81
C GLU A 45 44.69 -14.67 41.05
N VAL A 46 43.99 -15.37 41.99
CA VAL A 46 43.79 -16.81 42.37
C VAL A 46 42.37 -17.00 43.05
N LEU A 47 42.00 -18.26 43.43
CA LEU A 47 40.96 -18.75 44.41
C LEU A 47 39.57 -19.14 43.85
N GLU A 48 39.04 -20.38 43.91
CA GLU A 48 38.94 -21.48 44.92
C GLU A 48 37.61 -21.51 45.71
N GLU A 49 36.81 -22.58 45.51
CA GLU A 49 36.00 -23.37 46.48
C GLU A 49 35.18 -24.42 45.67
N THR A 50 35.49 -25.73 45.64
CA THR A 50 35.39 -26.85 46.62
C THR A 50 34.03 -27.58 46.67
N LEU A 51 34.09 -28.86 47.14
CA LEU A 51 33.03 -29.84 47.45
C LEU A 51 32.62 -30.85 46.33
N PRO A 52 32.27 -32.11 46.69
CA PRO A 52 33.03 -33.00 47.57
C PRO A 52 33.14 -34.46 47.03
N THR A 53 34.02 -35.28 47.64
CA THR A 53 34.16 -36.72 47.34
C THR A 53 34.09 -37.61 48.59
N SER A 54 33.25 -38.66 48.55
CA SER A 54 33.35 -39.91 49.33
C SER A 54 32.21 -40.86 48.89
N GLU A 55 32.31 -42.20 48.85
CA GLU A 55 33.42 -43.14 49.05
C GLU A 55 33.00 -44.56 48.53
N ILE A 56 33.95 -45.36 48.00
CA ILE A 56 34.14 -46.83 48.24
C ILE A 56 33.01 -47.83 47.78
N ALA A 57 33.26 -49.01 47.18
CA ALA A 57 34.48 -49.81 46.94
C ALA A 57 34.40 -50.70 45.66
N GLN A 58 35.58 -51.04 45.12
CA GLN A 58 36.09 -52.36 44.69
C GLN A 58 35.12 -53.41 44.07
N SER A 59 35.47 -54.14 43.00
CA SER A 59 36.79 -54.72 42.71
C SER A 59 36.98 -55.09 41.23
N MET A 60 38.23 -55.05 40.73
CA MET A 60 38.85 -56.15 39.97
C MET A 60 40.38 -55.93 39.93
N VAL A 61 41.15 -57.01 39.88
CA VAL A 61 42.61 -57.04 40.09
C VAL A 61 43.30 -57.66 38.88
N ASP A 62 44.42 -57.05 38.49
CA ASP A 62 45.56 -57.51 37.66
C ASP A 62 45.38 -58.63 36.62
N GLY A 63 46.00 -58.41 35.45
CA GLY A 63 47.30 -59.07 35.29
C GLY A 63 47.73 -59.56 33.91
N SER A 64 48.74 -58.85 33.37
CA SER A 64 49.87 -59.39 32.60
C SER A 64 49.73 -59.76 31.11
N LEU A 65 50.76 -59.38 30.37
CA LEU A 65 51.19 -59.97 29.10
C LEU A 65 51.71 -61.40 29.30
N ALA A 66 51.67 -62.23 28.24
CA ALA A 66 52.86 -62.86 27.63
C ALA A 66 52.50 -63.81 26.47
N SER A 67 53.54 -64.17 25.70
CA SER A 67 53.56 -65.07 24.53
C SER A 67 53.23 -66.54 24.79
N GLU A 68 52.88 -67.27 23.72
CA GLU A 68 53.60 -68.43 23.13
C GLU A 68 52.78 -68.92 21.88
N THR A 69 53.36 -69.17 20.69
CA THR A 69 53.87 -70.48 20.19
C THR A 69 53.07 -71.69 20.69
N SER A 70 52.64 -72.70 19.93
CA SER A 70 53.01 -73.25 18.60
C SER A 70 51.70 -73.61 17.82
N GLU A 71 51.59 -74.38 16.74
CA GLU A 71 52.39 -75.47 16.17
C GLU A 71 52.00 -75.76 14.70
N SER A 72 52.77 -76.59 14.00
CA SER A 72 52.64 -76.85 12.55
C SER A 72 52.14 -78.27 12.25
N ALA A 73 51.27 -78.41 11.24
CA ALA A 73 50.97 -79.67 10.52
C ALA A 73 50.49 -79.29 9.10
N VAL A 74 51.30 -79.37 8.05
CA VAL A 74 51.83 -80.55 7.32
C VAL A 74 50.89 -81.06 6.22
N MET A 75 51.52 -81.26 5.06
CA MET A 75 51.04 -81.45 3.69
C MET A 75 50.29 -82.76 3.39
N SER A 76 49.53 -82.72 2.29
CA SER A 76 49.49 -83.74 1.21
C SER A 76 48.99 -83.00 -0.05
N GLU A 77 49.62 -83.05 -1.24
CA GLU A 77 49.77 -84.19 -2.17
C GLU A 77 48.40 -84.83 -2.52
N SER A 78 48.03 -85.11 -3.78
CA SER A 78 48.71 -84.95 -5.09
C SER A 78 47.73 -85.21 -6.27
N GLU A 79 48.24 -85.11 -7.50
CA GLU A 79 47.77 -85.65 -8.81
C GLU A 79 46.87 -84.68 -9.64
N ASP A 80 47.21 -84.25 -10.87
CA ASP A 80 47.85 -84.83 -12.09
C ASP A 80 46.80 -85.23 -13.18
N SER A 81 47.23 -85.17 -14.45
CA SER A 81 46.50 -85.40 -15.72
C SER A 81 45.50 -84.31 -16.15
N SER A 82 45.41 -83.94 -17.44
CA SER A 82 46.34 -84.16 -18.58
C SER A 82 46.00 -83.21 -19.73
N GLU A 83 46.97 -82.96 -20.60
CA GLU A 83 46.84 -82.19 -21.84
C GLU A 83 45.80 -82.78 -22.81
N GLU A 84 45.22 -81.94 -23.67
CA GLU A 84 45.15 -82.31 -25.08
C GLU A 84 45.55 -81.11 -25.96
N VAL A 85 46.43 -81.38 -26.92
CA VAL A 85 47.14 -80.40 -27.75
C VAL A 85 46.45 -80.30 -29.11
N ILE A 86 46.27 -79.09 -29.63
CA ILE A 86 46.20 -78.87 -31.08
C ILE A 86 47.24 -77.82 -31.45
N GLU A 87 48.20 -78.25 -32.25
CA GLU A 87 49.38 -77.52 -32.70
C GLU A 87 49.18 -77.07 -34.15
N SER A 88 49.56 -75.82 -34.47
CA SER A 88 49.98 -75.44 -35.82
C SER A 88 50.73 -74.10 -35.85
N THR A 89 52.05 -74.20 -35.81
CA THR A 89 53.03 -73.48 -36.68
C THR A 89 52.81 -71.98 -36.93
N GLU A 90 53.59 -71.11 -36.27
CA GLU A 90 54.89 -70.58 -36.77
C GLU A 90 54.76 -69.47 -37.83
N GLU A 91 55.12 -68.22 -37.46
CA GLU A 91 56.46 -67.70 -37.75
C GLU A 91 56.76 -66.45 -36.88
N VAL A 92 58.01 -66.32 -36.42
CA VAL A 92 58.52 -65.14 -35.70
C VAL A 92 59.45 -64.37 -36.61
N ALA A 93 59.18 -63.08 -36.83
CA ALA A 93 60.10 -62.16 -37.46
C ALA A 93 60.26 -60.88 -36.63
N THR A 94 61.37 -60.78 -35.93
CA THR A 94 61.82 -59.57 -35.22
C THR A 94 62.15 -58.44 -36.19
N SER A 95 61.72 -57.21 -35.91
CA SER A 95 62.22 -56.01 -36.59
C SER A 95 63.04 -55.12 -35.66
N GLU A 96 64.29 -54.85 -36.05
CA GLU A 96 65.16 -53.89 -35.37
C GLU A 96 64.74 -52.43 -35.65
N SER A 97 65.16 -51.53 -34.78
CA SER A 97 64.91 -50.08 -34.87
C SER A 97 65.86 -49.36 -35.83
N ALA A 98 65.32 -48.39 -36.58
CA ALA A 98 66.10 -47.36 -37.27
C ALA A 98 65.30 -46.06 -37.39
N SER A 99 66.00 -44.92 -37.39
CA SER A 99 65.44 -43.58 -37.14
C SER A 99 65.67 -42.58 -38.30
N GLU A 100 64.77 -41.59 -38.39
CA GLU A 100 64.92 -40.26 -39.04
C GLU A 100 65.11 -40.16 -40.58
N GLY A 101 64.46 -39.18 -41.24
CA GLY A 101 64.92 -38.77 -42.58
C GLY A 101 64.00 -38.06 -43.60
N ASN A 102 63.30 -36.97 -43.25
CA ASN A 102 63.02 -35.77 -44.08
C ASN A 102 62.47 -35.81 -45.55
N THR A 103 61.57 -34.86 -45.84
CA THR A 103 61.24 -34.21 -47.15
C THR A 103 60.47 -34.92 -48.29
N SER A 104 59.67 -34.08 -48.98
CA SER A 104 58.75 -34.32 -50.10
C SER A 104 59.34 -34.82 -51.42
N GLN A 105 58.60 -35.64 -52.18
CA GLN A 105 58.06 -35.24 -53.50
C GLN A 105 56.97 -36.19 -54.05
N ASN A 106 56.36 -35.77 -55.16
CA ASN A 106 55.16 -36.29 -55.83
C ASN A 106 55.53 -37.27 -56.96
N GLU A 107 54.91 -38.46 -57.03
CA GLU A 107 54.83 -39.24 -58.28
C GLU A 107 53.47 -39.91 -58.46
N ASN A 108 53.06 -39.96 -59.73
CA ASN A 108 51.77 -40.46 -60.19
C ASN A 108 51.97 -41.91 -60.68
N SER A 109 51.50 -42.92 -59.94
CA SER A 109 51.54 -44.33 -60.38
C SER A 109 50.29 -45.08 -59.94
N SER A 110 49.46 -45.45 -60.91
CA SER A 110 48.28 -46.28 -60.71
C SER A 110 48.63 -47.76 -60.59
N SER A 111 48.94 -48.24 -59.38
CA SER A 111 48.72 -49.64 -59.02
C SER A 111 48.69 -49.88 -57.51
N LEU A 112 47.76 -50.76 -57.10
CA LEU A 112 47.69 -51.47 -55.82
C LEU A 112 47.44 -50.61 -54.56
N PHE A 113 46.22 -50.79 -54.03
CA PHE A 113 45.81 -50.32 -52.71
C PHE A 113 46.79 -50.80 -51.64
N ASN A 114 47.38 -49.86 -50.90
CA ASN A 114 48.06 -50.15 -49.65
C ASN A 114 46.99 -50.05 -48.53
N THR A 115 46.60 -51.18 -47.95
CA THR A 115 45.25 -51.38 -47.39
C THR A 115 45.00 -50.86 -45.97
N ASP A 116 45.94 -50.13 -45.38
CA ASP A 116 45.80 -49.55 -44.02
C ASP A 116 46.18 -48.05 -44.02
N THR A 117 45.52 -47.26 -44.86
CA THR A 117 45.72 -45.79 -44.96
C THR A 117 44.44 -45.05 -45.36
N ILE A 118 44.25 -43.84 -44.83
CA ILE A 118 43.25 -42.87 -45.32
C ILE A 118 43.92 -41.83 -46.22
N GLN A 119 43.26 -41.54 -47.34
CA GLN A 119 43.63 -40.50 -48.29
C GLN A 119 42.82 -39.23 -47.96
N TYR A 120 43.51 -38.09 -47.83
CA TYR A 120 42.90 -36.80 -47.47
C TYR A 120 43.70 -35.61 -48.00
N SER A 121 43.04 -34.45 -48.10
CA SER A 121 43.63 -33.13 -48.32
C SER A 121 43.04 -32.11 -47.34
N VAL A 122 43.71 -30.97 -47.16
CA VAL A 122 43.17 -29.83 -46.38
C VAL A 122 43.05 -28.64 -47.32
N GLU A 123 41.83 -28.10 -47.44
CA GLU A 123 41.47 -27.01 -48.32
C GLU A 123 40.95 -25.83 -47.49
N GLY A 124 41.83 -24.87 -47.18
CA GLY A 124 41.50 -23.77 -46.27
C GLY A 124 41.29 -24.29 -44.84
N THR A 125 40.05 -24.27 -44.37
CA THR A 125 39.63 -24.82 -43.05
C THR A 125 38.80 -26.10 -43.18
N THR A 126 38.71 -26.70 -44.37
CA THR A 126 37.95 -27.93 -44.63
C THR A 126 38.91 -29.11 -44.80
N LEU A 127 38.69 -30.18 -44.04
CA LEU A 127 39.37 -31.48 -44.23
C LEU A 127 38.57 -32.30 -45.25
N VAL A 128 39.16 -32.62 -46.39
CA VAL A 128 38.54 -33.44 -47.44
C VAL A 128 39.10 -34.84 -47.39
N ILE A 129 38.28 -35.84 -47.08
CA ILE A 129 38.66 -37.25 -47.09
C ILE A 129 38.21 -37.85 -48.44
N THR A 130 39.13 -38.48 -49.16
CA THR A 130 38.89 -39.01 -50.52
C THR A 130 38.74 -40.53 -50.57
N GLY A 131 38.91 -41.18 -49.42
CA GLY A 131 38.65 -42.61 -49.21
C GLY A 131 39.81 -43.33 -48.54
N GLY A 132 39.65 -44.63 -48.27
CA GLY A 132 40.71 -45.47 -47.71
C GLY A 132 40.17 -46.65 -46.91
N VAL A 133 41.09 -47.43 -46.36
CA VAL A 133 40.79 -48.55 -45.46
C VAL A 133 41.70 -48.43 -44.25
N LEU A 134 41.17 -48.69 -43.04
CA LEU A 134 41.96 -48.79 -41.81
C LEU A 134 41.53 -50.03 -41.01
N GLU A 135 42.51 -50.85 -40.64
CA GLU A 135 42.31 -52.12 -39.92
C GLU A 135 42.83 -52.03 -38.48
N HIS A 136 44.02 -51.46 -38.27
CA HIS A 136 44.72 -51.57 -36.99
C HIS A 136 45.38 -50.27 -36.52
N LEU A 137 44.76 -49.59 -35.55
CA LEU A 137 45.47 -48.63 -34.70
C LEU A 137 45.96 -49.33 -33.43
N ILE A 138 47.25 -49.68 -33.39
CA ILE A 138 47.88 -50.35 -32.24
C ILE A 138 48.34 -49.32 -31.20
N ASP A 139 47.99 -49.57 -29.93
CA ASP A 139 48.52 -49.02 -28.67
C ASP A 139 48.87 -47.53 -28.64
N GLY A 140 47.83 -46.69 -28.59
CA GLY A 140 47.97 -45.29 -28.20
C GLY A 140 46.65 -44.54 -28.24
N VAL A 141 46.27 -43.88 -27.13
CA VAL A 141 44.98 -43.17 -27.01
C VAL A 141 45.01 -41.79 -27.72
N GLY A 142 45.71 -41.69 -28.85
CA GLY A 142 45.90 -40.46 -29.64
C GLY A 142 44.96 -40.38 -30.85
N ALA A 143 44.57 -39.16 -31.24
CA ALA A 143 43.72 -38.94 -32.41
C ALA A 143 44.48 -39.24 -33.71
N TYR A 144 43.81 -39.85 -34.71
CA TYR A 144 44.46 -40.27 -35.96
C TYR A 144 45.20 -39.13 -36.69
N PHE A 145 44.65 -37.92 -36.65
CA PHE A 145 45.17 -36.73 -37.32
C PHE A 145 46.18 -35.91 -36.50
N ALA A 146 46.44 -36.30 -35.23
CA ALA A 146 47.38 -35.60 -34.37
C ALA A 146 48.80 -35.60 -34.96
N GLY A 147 49.41 -34.41 -35.06
CA GLY A 147 50.72 -34.22 -35.67
C GLY A 147 50.76 -34.36 -37.20
N LYS A 148 49.66 -34.76 -37.85
CA LYS A 148 49.53 -34.81 -39.32
C LYS A 148 48.99 -33.50 -39.90
N ILE A 149 48.00 -32.90 -39.24
CA ILE A 149 47.38 -31.62 -39.60
C ILE A 149 47.12 -30.77 -38.33
N ASP A 150 46.93 -29.46 -38.52
CA ASP A 150 46.41 -28.59 -37.46
C ASP A 150 44.89 -28.76 -37.33
N MET A 151 44.47 -29.74 -36.52
CA MET A 151 43.06 -30.03 -36.24
C MET A 151 42.30 -28.83 -35.64
N SER A 152 43.00 -27.88 -35.01
CA SER A 152 42.38 -26.68 -34.45
C SER A 152 41.99 -25.63 -35.52
N SER A 153 42.59 -25.72 -36.71
CA SER A 153 42.24 -24.87 -37.85
C SER A 153 41.03 -25.36 -38.66
N ILE A 154 40.59 -26.61 -38.43
CA ILE A 154 39.54 -27.25 -39.23
C ILE A 154 38.15 -26.93 -38.67
N THR A 155 37.25 -26.48 -39.55
CA THR A 155 35.86 -26.11 -39.23
C THR A 155 34.82 -27.03 -39.87
N GLU A 156 35.21 -27.83 -40.87
CA GLU A 156 34.33 -28.68 -41.66
C GLU A 156 35.10 -29.95 -42.09
N ILE A 157 34.42 -31.10 -42.13
CA ILE A 157 34.97 -32.37 -42.65
C ILE A 157 34.06 -32.88 -43.77
N ASN A 158 34.62 -33.10 -44.96
CA ASN A 158 33.87 -33.53 -46.15
C ASN A 158 34.42 -34.85 -46.69
N ILE A 159 33.63 -35.92 -46.58
CA ILE A 159 33.97 -37.28 -47.01
C ILE A 159 33.43 -37.50 -48.44
N THR A 160 34.35 -37.54 -49.39
CA THR A 160 34.04 -37.54 -50.82
C THR A 160 34.06 -38.92 -51.46
N GLY A 161 34.86 -39.85 -50.94
CA GLY A 161 34.93 -41.26 -51.38
C GLY A 161 34.87 -42.26 -50.23
N GLU A 162 34.78 -43.54 -50.56
CA GLU A 162 34.53 -44.65 -49.64
C GLU A 162 35.63 -44.83 -48.59
N VAL A 163 35.24 -44.90 -47.31
CA VAL A 163 36.12 -45.16 -46.17
C VAL A 163 35.62 -46.42 -45.46
N THR A 164 36.46 -47.45 -45.36
CA THR A 164 36.13 -48.68 -44.63
C THR A 164 36.97 -48.78 -43.37
N PHE A 165 36.33 -48.99 -42.23
CA PHE A 165 36.98 -49.31 -40.97
C PHE A 165 36.74 -50.79 -40.62
N ILE A 166 37.82 -51.47 -40.23
CA ILE A 166 37.84 -52.88 -39.81
C ILE A 166 38.38 -52.92 -38.37
N ASP A 167 37.87 -53.85 -37.56
CA ASP A 167 38.30 -54.10 -36.18
C ASP A 167 38.36 -52.83 -35.31
N ALA A 168 39.57 -52.30 -35.07
CA ALA A 168 39.83 -51.13 -34.23
C ALA A 168 40.15 -49.85 -35.05
N GLY A 169 40.14 -49.89 -36.38
CA GLY A 169 40.61 -48.82 -37.26
C GLY A 169 39.89 -47.47 -37.11
N ALA A 170 38.65 -47.46 -36.62
CA ALA A 170 37.88 -46.24 -36.37
C ALA A 170 38.26 -45.50 -35.06
N ASN A 171 39.01 -46.15 -34.16
CA ASN A 171 39.30 -45.62 -32.83
C ASN A 171 39.95 -44.23 -32.88
N ALA A 172 39.37 -43.28 -32.14
CA ALA A 172 39.80 -41.89 -32.05
C ALA A 172 39.99 -41.16 -33.40
N PHE A 173 39.29 -41.57 -34.46
CA PHE A 173 39.55 -41.07 -35.82
C PHE A 173 39.23 -39.56 -36.00
N PHE A 174 38.06 -39.09 -35.56
CA PHE A 174 37.65 -37.67 -35.58
C PHE A 174 37.83 -36.97 -34.23
N ARG A 175 38.67 -37.52 -33.36
CA ARG A 175 38.86 -37.01 -32.00
C ARG A 175 39.58 -35.66 -31.98
N ASP A 176 39.20 -34.82 -31.02
CA ASP A 176 39.80 -33.53 -30.68
C ASP A 176 39.75 -32.47 -31.82
N PHE A 177 38.90 -32.67 -32.84
CA PHE A 177 38.52 -31.65 -33.84
C PHE A 177 37.57 -30.61 -33.21
N THR A 178 38.07 -29.82 -32.27
CA THR A 178 37.23 -28.98 -31.39
C THR A 178 36.38 -27.94 -32.11
N ASN A 179 36.84 -27.46 -33.27
CA ASN A 179 36.25 -26.34 -34.01
C ASN A 179 35.39 -26.78 -35.22
N VAL A 180 35.27 -28.09 -35.47
CA VAL A 180 34.42 -28.61 -36.54
C VAL A 180 32.95 -28.44 -36.17
N THR A 181 32.17 -27.82 -37.06
CA THR A 181 30.74 -27.58 -36.87
C THR A 181 29.85 -28.58 -37.60
N SER A 182 30.36 -29.20 -38.67
CA SER A 182 29.64 -30.16 -39.50
C SER A 182 30.58 -31.19 -40.15
N ILE A 183 30.06 -32.41 -40.32
CA ILE A 183 30.68 -33.49 -41.10
C ILE A 183 29.71 -33.88 -42.21
N SER A 184 30.15 -33.92 -43.47
CA SER A 184 29.36 -34.42 -44.61
C SER A 184 29.99 -35.69 -45.19
N GLY A 185 29.17 -36.56 -45.80
CA GLY A 185 29.66 -37.78 -46.45
C GLY A 185 29.77 -39.01 -45.54
N LEU A 186 29.19 -38.99 -44.33
CA LEU A 186 29.18 -40.13 -43.40
C LEU A 186 28.45 -41.37 -43.96
N GLU A 187 27.62 -41.20 -44.99
CA GLU A 187 27.00 -42.29 -45.74
C GLU A 187 28.00 -43.16 -46.53
N LYS A 188 29.25 -42.69 -46.68
CA LYS A 188 30.37 -43.40 -47.34
C LYS A 188 31.37 -44.01 -46.36
N VAL A 189 31.00 -44.04 -45.08
CA VAL A 189 31.83 -44.63 -44.01
C VAL A 189 31.21 -45.96 -43.62
N ASP A 190 31.91 -47.04 -43.96
CA ASP A 190 31.55 -48.40 -43.56
C ASP A 190 32.24 -48.76 -42.24
N VAL A 191 31.44 -48.97 -41.20
CA VAL A 191 31.86 -49.47 -39.88
C VAL A 191 31.38 -50.89 -39.59
N SER A 192 30.79 -51.58 -40.58
CA SER A 192 30.19 -52.91 -40.39
C SER A 192 31.19 -53.98 -39.96
N GLN A 193 32.48 -53.76 -40.21
CA GLN A 193 33.58 -54.65 -39.83
C GLN A 193 34.29 -54.20 -38.54
N CYS A 194 33.85 -53.12 -37.88
CA CYS A 194 34.42 -52.67 -36.62
C CYS A 194 33.98 -53.53 -35.43
N THR A 195 34.94 -53.84 -34.55
CA THR A 195 34.69 -54.37 -33.21
C THR A 195 34.70 -53.25 -32.16
N MET A 196 35.35 -52.12 -32.44
CA MET A 196 35.49 -50.97 -31.56
C MET A 196 35.23 -49.64 -32.29
N LEU A 197 34.41 -48.79 -31.67
CA LEU A 197 34.19 -47.38 -32.03
C LEU A 197 34.60 -46.49 -30.85
N ARG A 198 35.80 -46.71 -30.29
CA ARG A 198 36.26 -46.00 -29.09
C ARG A 198 36.58 -44.55 -29.43
N GLY A 199 35.77 -43.65 -28.89
CA GLY A 199 36.02 -42.22 -28.84
C GLY A 199 36.16 -41.53 -30.20
N VAL A 200 35.47 -42.01 -31.24
CA VAL A 200 35.59 -41.51 -32.61
C VAL A 200 35.35 -39.99 -32.69
N PHE A 201 34.34 -39.46 -31.98
CA PHE A 201 33.96 -38.04 -32.00
C PHE A 201 34.31 -37.29 -30.70
N VAL A 202 35.24 -37.82 -29.89
CA VAL A 202 35.59 -37.22 -28.59
C VAL A 202 36.03 -35.76 -28.73
N ASN A 203 35.50 -34.89 -27.87
CA ASN A 203 35.82 -33.46 -27.81
C ASN A 203 35.57 -32.67 -29.12
N MET A 204 34.68 -33.14 -30.02
CA MET A 204 34.18 -32.33 -31.14
C MET A 204 33.20 -31.25 -30.65
N LYS A 205 33.73 -30.30 -29.85
CA LYS A 205 32.95 -29.39 -29.02
C LYS A 205 31.99 -28.51 -29.79
N SER A 206 32.34 -28.10 -31.02
CA SER A 206 31.54 -27.23 -31.88
C SER A 206 30.57 -27.97 -32.81
N LEU A 207 30.55 -29.31 -32.82
CA LEU A 207 29.71 -30.10 -33.72
C LEU A 207 28.23 -29.87 -33.40
N LEU A 208 27.45 -29.47 -34.43
CA LEU A 208 26.05 -29.06 -34.25
C LEU A 208 25.05 -30.19 -34.49
N SER A 209 25.32 -31.05 -35.48
CA SER A 209 24.54 -32.22 -35.84
C SER A 209 25.43 -33.30 -36.44
N ILE A 210 24.97 -34.55 -36.43
CA ILE A 210 25.64 -35.69 -37.05
C ILE A 210 24.60 -36.71 -37.55
N ASP A 211 24.77 -37.21 -38.77
CA ASP A 211 23.96 -38.29 -39.35
C ASP A 211 24.77 -39.59 -39.33
N LEU A 212 24.25 -40.60 -38.63
CA LEU A 212 24.84 -41.94 -38.49
C LEU A 212 23.85 -43.03 -38.91
N SER A 213 22.82 -42.67 -39.68
CA SER A 213 21.76 -43.59 -40.13
C SER A 213 22.26 -44.72 -41.05
N SER A 214 23.43 -44.55 -41.67
CA SER A 214 24.13 -45.56 -42.47
C SER A 214 24.97 -46.56 -41.67
N TRP A 215 25.25 -46.30 -40.39
CA TRP A 215 26.22 -47.08 -39.62
C TRP A 215 25.65 -48.38 -39.09
N ASP A 216 26.09 -49.52 -39.63
CA ASP A 216 25.83 -50.84 -39.05
C ASP A 216 26.80 -51.13 -37.90
N VAL A 217 26.35 -50.87 -36.67
CA VAL A 217 27.12 -51.14 -35.45
C VAL A 217 26.95 -52.56 -34.90
N SER A 218 26.30 -53.48 -35.63
CA SER A 218 25.91 -54.79 -35.09
C SER A 218 27.07 -55.71 -34.70
N ASN A 219 28.29 -55.47 -35.19
CA ASN A 219 29.50 -56.19 -34.78
C ASN A 219 30.32 -55.47 -33.68
N VAL A 220 29.92 -54.24 -33.31
CA VAL A 220 30.65 -53.41 -32.35
C VAL A 220 30.40 -53.90 -30.93
N THR A 221 31.48 -54.09 -30.17
CA THR A 221 31.45 -54.50 -28.76
C THR A 221 31.84 -53.39 -27.79
N ASN A 222 32.44 -52.30 -28.29
CA ASN A 222 32.98 -51.21 -27.47
C ASN A 222 32.70 -49.84 -28.13
N THR A 223 31.92 -49.00 -27.47
CA THR A 223 31.57 -47.62 -27.89
C THR A 223 32.08 -46.58 -26.90
N ASN A 224 33.13 -46.92 -26.13
CA ASN A 224 33.61 -46.09 -25.03
C ASN A 224 33.96 -44.67 -25.49
N SER A 225 33.36 -43.70 -24.81
CA SER A 225 33.51 -42.26 -25.03
C SER A 225 33.09 -41.76 -26.41
N LEU A 226 32.35 -42.53 -27.23
CA LEU A 226 32.12 -42.23 -28.65
C LEU A 226 31.71 -40.77 -28.96
N PHE A 227 30.76 -40.21 -28.21
CA PHE A 227 30.29 -38.82 -28.35
C PHE A 227 30.74 -37.90 -27.20
N SER A 228 31.68 -38.34 -26.37
CA SER A 228 32.01 -37.63 -25.13
C SER A 228 32.63 -36.27 -25.42
N GLY A 229 32.08 -35.21 -24.81
CA GLY A 229 32.53 -33.84 -25.06
C GLY A 229 32.06 -33.22 -26.38
N CYS A 230 31.05 -33.79 -27.04
CA CYS A 230 30.30 -33.13 -28.12
C CYS A 230 29.36 -32.05 -27.54
N ASN A 231 29.94 -31.03 -26.91
CA ASN A 231 29.21 -30.08 -26.07
C ASN A 231 28.11 -29.27 -26.78
N SER A 232 28.23 -29.03 -28.09
CA SER A 232 27.24 -28.28 -28.90
C SER A 232 26.19 -29.13 -29.61
N LEU A 233 26.28 -30.47 -29.56
CA LEU A 233 25.35 -31.35 -30.26
C LEU A 233 23.98 -31.33 -29.55
N THR A 234 22.93 -30.88 -30.27
CA THR A 234 21.57 -30.68 -29.71
C THR A 234 20.62 -31.84 -29.98
N GLU A 235 20.90 -32.64 -31.01
CA GLU A 235 20.12 -33.82 -31.42
C GLU A 235 21.06 -34.97 -31.79
N LEU A 236 20.63 -36.21 -31.54
CA LEU A 236 21.37 -37.42 -31.88
C LEU A 236 20.38 -38.57 -32.07
N ASP A 237 20.26 -39.09 -33.30
CA ASP A 237 19.43 -40.24 -33.63
C ASP A 237 20.28 -41.52 -33.69
N LEU A 238 19.93 -42.50 -32.87
CA LEU A 238 20.53 -43.84 -32.81
C LEU A 238 19.48 -44.95 -32.97
N SER A 239 18.29 -44.62 -33.47
CA SER A 239 17.15 -45.55 -33.59
C SER A 239 17.41 -46.73 -34.53
N ALA A 240 18.34 -46.59 -35.48
CA ALA A 240 18.76 -47.65 -36.39
C ALA A 240 19.78 -48.64 -35.78
N TRP A 241 20.36 -48.36 -34.61
CA TRP A 241 21.49 -49.10 -34.07
C TRP A 241 21.09 -50.40 -33.37
N LYS A 242 21.77 -51.49 -33.74
CA LYS A 242 21.66 -52.79 -33.08
C LYS A 242 22.76 -52.94 -32.04
N VAL A 243 22.43 -52.59 -30.80
CA VAL A 243 23.38 -52.51 -29.69
C VAL A 243 23.56 -53.81 -28.90
N ASN A 244 22.88 -54.89 -29.28
CA ASN A 244 22.83 -56.15 -28.53
C ASN A 244 24.19 -56.86 -28.32
N ASN A 245 25.21 -56.49 -29.11
CA ASN A 245 26.59 -57.00 -28.97
C ASN A 245 27.52 -56.05 -28.18
N ILE A 246 27.07 -54.84 -27.83
CA ILE A 246 27.85 -53.88 -27.06
C ILE A 246 28.04 -54.37 -25.62
N ARG A 247 29.30 -54.43 -25.20
CA ARG A 247 29.73 -54.82 -23.86
C ARG A 247 30.14 -53.62 -23.01
N SER A 248 30.70 -52.57 -23.61
CA SER A 248 31.20 -51.39 -22.90
C SER A 248 30.76 -50.10 -23.60
N SER A 249 30.03 -49.27 -22.87
CA SER A 249 29.48 -47.95 -23.28
C SER A 249 29.97 -46.82 -22.35
N ARG A 250 31.16 -46.99 -21.76
CA ARG A 250 31.73 -46.08 -20.76
C ARG A 250 31.81 -44.66 -21.28
N SER A 251 31.19 -43.71 -20.57
CA SER A 251 31.13 -42.30 -20.97
C SER A 251 30.66 -42.03 -22.40
N MET A 252 29.88 -42.94 -23.01
CA MET A 252 29.49 -42.83 -24.43
C MET A 252 28.85 -41.47 -24.78
N PHE A 253 28.01 -40.94 -23.88
CA PHE A 253 27.34 -39.63 -24.00
C PHE A 253 27.88 -38.60 -22.99
N GLY A 254 29.02 -38.88 -22.36
CA GLY A 254 29.52 -38.08 -21.25
C GLY A 254 29.87 -36.64 -21.65
N SER A 255 29.36 -35.67 -20.90
CA SER A 255 29.52 -34.23 -21.10
C SER A 255 28.88 -33.67 -22.38
N MET A 256 27.85 -34.33 -22.93
CA MET A 256 27.01 -33.77 -23.99
C MET A 256 26.04 -32.71 -23.44
N THR A 257 26.60 -31.56 -23.03
CA THR A 257 25.90 -30.52 -22.26
C THR A 257 24.76 -29.79 -23.01
N SER A 258 24.68 -29.88 -24.34
CA SER A 258 23.60 -29.25 -25.12
C SER A 258 22.50 -30.20 -25.57
N LEU A 259 22.64 -31.52 -25.35
CA LEU A 259 21.66 -32.51 -25.77
C LEU A 259 20.42 -32.43 -24.86
N GLU A 260 19.25 -32.15 -25.45
CA GLU A 260 18.00 -31.96 -24.71
C GLU A 260 17.14 -33.22 -24.64
N LYS A 261 17.32 -34.15 -25.58
CA LYS A 261 16.61 -35.43 -25.64
C LYS A 261 17.53 -36.53 -26.17
N LEU A 262 17.36 -37.74 -25.67
CA LEU A 262 18.03 -38.94 -26.13
C LEU A 262 17.04 -40.11 -26.07
N ASP A 263 16.68 -40.68 -27.22
CA ASP A 263 15.83 -41.86 -27.29
C ASP A 263 16.69 -43.12 -27.39
N LEU A 264 16.54 -44.00 -26.39
CA LEU A 264 17.21 -45.30 -26.30
C LEU A 264 16.18 -46.44 -26.21
N SER A 265 14.90 -46.19 -26.49
CA SER A 265 13.79 -47.14 -26.26
C SER A 265 13.88 -48.45 -27.06
N GLY A 266 14.69 -48.49 -28.12
CA GLY A 266 15.00 -49.69 -28.91
C GLY A 266 16.27 -50.43 -28.50
N TRP A 267 16.93 -50.08 -27.38
CA TRP A 267 18.21 -50.65 -27.00
C TRP A 267 18.07 -51.95 -26.19
N GLU A 268 18.58 -53.04 -26.75
CA GLU A 268 18.70 -54.34 -26.10
C GLU A 268 20.07 -54.43 -25.39
N THR A 269 20.13 -54.19 -24.07
CA THR A 269 21.40 -54.08 -23.32
C THR A 269 21.86 -55.37 -22.63
N GLU A 270 21.25 -56.51 -22.95
CA GLU A 270 21.48 -57.80 -22.26
C GLU A 270 22.95 -58.25 -22.18
N ASN A 271 23.87 -57.73 -22.99
CA ASN A 271 25.30 -58.07 -22.98
C ASN A 271 26.21 -56.94 -22.44
N LEU A 272 25.62 -55.85 -21.95
CA LEU A 272 26.32 -54.71 -21.36
C LEU A 272 26.94 -55.10 -20.01
N ILE A 273 28.26 -54.93 -19.87
CA ILE A 273 29.02 -55.19 -18.64
C ILE A 273 29.58 -53.91 -18.01
N ASP A 274 29.67 -52.82 -18.77
CA ASP A 274 30.18 -51.52 -18.30
C ASP A 274 29.43 -50.33 -18.90
N MET A 275 28.86 -49.51 -18.02
CA MET A 275 28.22 -48.24 -18.36
C MET A 275 28.71 -47.09 -17.46
N SER A 276 29.92 -47.22 -16.91
CA SER A 276 30.49 -46.23 -15.99
C SER A 276 30.53 -44.85 -16.65
N GLY A 277 29.96 -43.85 -15.98
CA GLY A 277 29.84 -42.48 -16.49
C GLY A 277 29.07 -42.31 -17.81
N MET A 278 28.26 -43.29 -18.27
CA MET A 278 27.63 -43.28 -19.60
C MET A 278 26.89 -41.97 -19.94
N PHE A 279 26.18 -41.38 -18.97
CA PHE A 279 25.41 -40.13 -19.07
C PHE A 279 25.99 -38.99 -18.22
N VAL A 280 27.25 -39.10 -17.76
CA VAL A 280 27.87 -38.13 -16.84
C VAL A 280 27.83 -36.72 -17.40
N GLY A 281 27.37 -35.74 -16.64
CA GLY A 281 27.35 -34.33 -17.05
C GLY A 281 26.42 -33.99 -18.23
N MET A 282 25.43 -34.84 -18.55
CA MET A 282 24.35 -34.51 -19.49
C MET A 282 23.35 -33.54 -18.88
N SER A 283 23.81 -32.32 -18.59
CA SER A 283 23.15 -31.32 -17.74
C SER A 283 21.86 -30.71 -18.32
N LYS A 284 21.45 -31.06 -19.54
CA LYS A 284 20.22 -30.58 -20.20
C LYS A 284 19.11 -31.62 -20.35
N ILE A 285 19.40 -32.90 -20.14
CA ILE A 285 18.40 -33.96 -20.22
C ILE A 285 17.42 -33.82 -19.05
N THR A 286 16.14 -33.59 -19.34
CA THR A 286 15.08 -33.50 -18.32
C THR A 286 14.34 -34.82 -18.08
N GLU A 287 14.35 -35.70 -19.07
CA GLU A 287 13.67 -37.01 -19.10
C GLU A 287 14.58 -38.04 -19.77
N LEU A 288 14.71 -39.24 -19.19
CA LEU A 288 15.50 -40.35 -19.75
C LEU A 288 14.80 -41.68 -19.47
N ASN A 289 14.36 -42.38 -20.53
CA ASN A 289 13.68 -43.66 -20.41
C ASN A 289 14.65 -44.83 -20.66
N ILE A 290 15.14 -45.43 -19.57
CA ILE A 290 16.09 -46.56 -19.58
C ILE A 290 15.69 -47.70 -18.62
N ASN A 291 14.47 -47.67 -18.07
CA ASN A 291 13.99 -48.74 -17.15
C ASN A 291 13.81 -50.11 -17.86
N HIS A 292 13.96 -50.16 -19.19
CA HIS A 292 13.95 -51.41 -19.97
C HIS A 292 15.35 -52.03 -20.13
N PHE A 293 16.42 -51.35 -19.71
CA PHE A 293 17.79 -51.88 -19.78
C PHE A 293 17.96 -53.09 -18.85
N ASP A 294 18.43 -54.21 -19.40
CA ASP A 294 19.02 -55.28 -18.60
C ASP A 294 20.42 -54.86 -18.17
N VAL A 295 20.62 -54.73 -16.86
CA VAL A 295 21.91 -54.41 -16.22
C VAL A 295 22.42 -55.57 -15.33
N SER A 296 21.82 -56.76 -15.43
CA SER A 296 22.13 -57.92 -14.59
C SER A 296 23.59 -58.40 -14.71
N LYS A 297 24.21 -58.16 -15.88
CA LYS A 297 25.63 -58.45 -16.18
C LYS A 297 26.57 -57.26 -15.91
N VAL A 298 26.07 -56.07 -15.57
CA VAL A 298 26.91 -54.89 -15.27
C VAL A 298 27.67 -55.13 -13.98
N ALA A 299 28.99 -55.24 -14.09
CA ALA A 299 29.84 -55.74 -13.02
C ALA A 299 31.22 -55.06 -13.03
N SER A 300 31.84 -54.94 -11.85
CA SER A 300 33.24 -54.49 -11.79
C SER A 300 34.19 -55.68 -11.90
N VAL A 301 34.83 -55.79 -13.07
CA VAL A 301 35.81 -56.85 -13.36
C VAL A 301 37.13 -56.51 -12.67
N SER A 302 37.57 -57.39 -11.78
CA SER A 302 38.86 -57.32 -11.11
C SER A 302 39.91 -58.07 -11.93
N GLN A 303 40.74 -57.30 -12.65
CA GLN A 303 42.04 -57.65 -13.28
C GLN A 303 42.19 -58.81 -14.28
N GLU A 304 41.27 -59.78 -14.40
CA GLU A 304 41.63 -61.06 -15.06
C GLU A 304 41.26 -61.23 -16.56
N TYR A 305 40.78 -60.19 -17.25
CA TYR A 305 40.65 -60.20 -18.73
C TYR A 305 40.87 -58.81 -19.33
N ASP A 306 41.79 -58.73 -20.31
CA ASP A 306 42.21 -57.56 -21.11
C ASP A 306 42.76 -56.31 -20.36
N PRO A 307 44.09 -56.04 -20.45
CA PRO A 307 44.72 -54.81 -19.94
C PRO A 307 44.25 -53.49 -20.58
N GLN A 308 43.60 -53.50 -21.76
CA GLN A 308 43.28 -52.27 -22.51
C GLN A 308 41.87 -51.71 -22.29
N THR A 309 40.96 -52.46 -21.66
CA THR A 309 39.55 -52.08 -21.44
C THR A 309 39.14 -51.97 -19.97
N ALA A 310 40.09 -52.06 -19.04
CA ALA A 310 39.87 -52.05 -17.59
C ALA A 310 38.91 -50.95 -17.07
N GLY A 311 37.89 -51.33 -16.29
CA GLY A 311 37.03 -50.41 -15.54
C GLY A 311 35.51 -50.67 -15.59
N GLY A 312 35.06 -51.92 -15.51
CA GLY A 312 33.62 -52.24 -15.51
C GLY A 312 32.84 -51.69 -14.30
N GLY A 313 31.57 -51.38 -14.49
CA GLY A 313 30.63 -51.00 -13.44
C GLY A 313 29.55 -50.01 -13.90
N MET A 314 28.94 -49.35 -12.91
CA MET A 314 27.94 -48.29 -13.09
C MET A 314 28.41 -46.95 -12.45
N ALA A 315 29.67 -46.89 -11.97
CA ALA A 315 30.19 -45.77 -11.21
C ALA A 315 30.00 -44.44 -11.96
N THR A 316 29.44 -43.43 -11.28
CA THR A 316 29.16 -42.08 -11.80
C THR A 316 28.24 -42.02 -13.04
N ALA A 317 27.49 -43.07 -13.37
CA ALA A 317 26.73 -43.17 -14.63
C ALA A 317 25.79 -41.98 -14.90
N PHE A 318 25.16 -41.42 -13.86
CA PHE A 318 24.23 -40.28 -13.94
C PHE A 318 24.77 -39.00 -13.28
N ARG A 319 26.03 -39.00 -12.81
CA ARG A 319 26.59 -37.88 -12.05
C ARG A 319 26.50 -36.57 -12.84
N GLY A 320 25.96 -35.52 -12.24
CA GLY A 320 25.85 -34.20 -12.86
C GLY A 320 24.78 -34.11 -13.96
N MET A 321 23.82 -35.04 -14.02
CA MET A 321 22.57 -34.86 -14.78
C MET A 321 21.63 -33.87 -14.06
N SER A 322 22.11 -32.64 -13.88
CA SER A 322 21.55 -31.65 -12.95
C SER A 322 20.15 -31.13 -13.30
N SER A 323 19.59 -31.46 -14.48
CA SER A 323 18.23 -31.10 -14.90
C SER A 323 17.26 -32.28 -14.96
N LEU A 324 17.71 -33.51 -14.69
CA LEU A 324 16.85 -34.69 -14.70
C LEU A 324 15.92 -34.67 -13.48
N LYS A 325 14.61 -34.72 -13.71
CA LYS A 325 13.60 -34.61 -12.64
C LYS A 325 13.13 -35.92 -12.05
N ALA A 326 13.15 -36.97 -12.85
CA ALA A 326 12.63 -38.28 -12.48
C ALA A 326 13.51 -39.35 -13.11
N LEU A 327 13.88 -40.36 -12.33
CA LEU A 327 14.62 -41.52 -12.80
C LEU A 327 13.99 -42.79 -12.22
N ASP A 328 13.40 -43.59 -13.10
CA ASP A 328 12.81 -44.90 -12.76
C ASP A 328 13.77 -46.01 -13.20
N LEU A 329 14.31 -46.76 -12.23
CA LEU A 329 15.17 -47.93 -12.41
C LEU A 329 14.56 -49.17 -11.71
N SER A 330 13.24 -49.22 -11.53
CA SER A 330 12.55 -50.29 -10.80
C SER A 330 12.81 -51.71 -11.33
N ASN A 331 13.06 -51.86 -12.64
CA ASN A 331 13.39 -53.17 -13.24
C ASN A 331 14.90 -53.50 -13.18
N TRP A 332 15.77 -52.56 -12.83
CA TRP A 332 17.22 -52.76 -12.86
C TRP A 332 17.67 -53.70 -11.76
N LYS A 333 17.96 -54.95 -12.11
CA LYS A 333 18.53 -55.95 -11.20
C LYS A 333 20.05 -55.90 -11.25
N THR A 334 20.68 -55.72 -10.09
CA THR A 334 22.14 -55.47 -9.97
C THR A 334 22.93 -56.58 -9.26
N PRO A 335 22.63 -57.89 -9.41
CA PRO A 335 23.26 -58.95 -8.62
C PRO A 335 24.76 -59.08 -8.85
N SER A 336 25.28 -58.59 -9.98
CA SER A 336 26.71 -58.62 -10.33
C SER A 336 27.45 -57.31 -10.00
N LEU A 337 26.74 -56.27 -9.56
CA LEU A 337 27.29 -54.93 -9.39
C LEU A 337 28.17 -54.85 -8.14
N LYS A 338 29.41 -54.36 -8.31
CA LYS A 338 30.35 -54.16 -7.18
C LYS A 338 30.57 -52.69 -6.81
N ARG A 339 30.29 -51.76 -7.73
CA ARG A 339 30.63 -50.33 -7.63
C ARG A 339 29.46 -49.47 -8.12
N ALA A 340 28.90 -48.68 -7.19
CA ALA A 340 27.88 -47.65 -7.41
C ALA A 340 28.36 -46.28 -6.91
N ASP A 341 29.67 -46.07 -6.79
CA ASP A 341 30.24 -44.81 -6.31
C ASP A 341 29.89 -43.62 -7.22
N GLY A 342 29.49 -42.53 -6.59
CA GLY A 342 29.04 -41.30 -7.25
C GLY A 342 27.84 -41.46 -8.19
N LEU A 343 27.07 -42.56 -8.12
CA LEU A 343 26.08 -42.92 -9.15
C LEU A 343 25.09 -41.78 -9.48
N PHE A 344 24.51 -41.15 -8.45
CA PHE A 344 23.55 -40.05 -8.56
C PHE A 344 24.12 -38.69 -8.10
N GLN A 345 25.43 -38.57 -7.94
CA GLN A 345 26.08 -37.36 -7.40
C GLN A 345 25.75 -36.11 -8.24
N ASN A 346 25.45 -34.97 -7.59
CA ASN A 346 25.08 -33.70 -8.23
C ASN A 346 23.87 -33.79 -9.20
N MET A 347 22.87 -34.63 -8.90
CA MET A 347 21.59 -34.67 -9.62
C MET A 347 20.58 -33.71 -8.96
N ASP A 348 20.92 -32.44 -8.93
CA ASP A 348 20.29 -31.46 -8.02
C ASP A 348 18.79 -31.20 -8.28
N SER A 349 18.28 -31.42 -9.50
CA SER A 349 16.85 -31.26 -9.84
C SER A 349 16.00 -32.54 -9.66
N LEU A 350 16.57 -33.63 -9.12
CA LEU A 350 15.89 -34.92 -9.04
C LEU A 350 14.77 -34.90 -7.99
N GLU A 351 13.51 -34.92 -8.43
CA GLU A 351 12.32 -34.94 -7.57
C GLU A 351 11.86 -36.37 -7.24
N TYR A 352 12.13 -37.34 -8.12
CA TYR A 352 11.74 -38.75 -8.00
C TYR A 352 12.87 -39.72 -8.37
N LEU A 353 13.13 -40.70 -7.52
CA LEU A 353 14.07 -41.79 -7.78
C LEU A 353 13.46 -43.15 -7.43
N ASP A 354 13.39 -44.07 -8.39
CA ASP A 354 13.06 -45.47 -8.14
C ASP A 354 14.30 -46.34 -8.30
N ILE A 355 14.74 -46.95 -7.20
CA ILE A 355 15.83 -47.93 -7.17
C ILE A 355 15.38 -49.22 -6.49
N SER A 356 14.07 -49.49 -6.50
CA SER A 356 13.48 -50.70 -5.91
C SER A 356 13.95 -52.00 -6.56
N GLY A 357 14.52 -51.91 -7.77
CA GLY A 357 15.15 -53.03 -8.46
C GLY A 357 16.50 -53.46 -7.89
N PHE A 358 17.21 -52.57 -7.20
CA PHE A 358 18.64 -52.73 -6.91
C PHE A 358 18.89 -53.82 -5.84
N ASP A 359 19.69 -54.81 -6.25
CA ASP A 359 20.33 -55.78 -5.37
C ASP A 359 21.66 -55.17 -4.88
N MET A 360 21.71 -54.84 -3.59
CA MET A 360 22.88 -54.23 -2.95
C MET A 360 23.82 -55.28 -2.36
N THR A 361 23.53 -56.60 -2.45
CA THR A 361 24.26 -57.67 -1.75
C THR A 361 25.73 -57.76 -2.15
N ASN A 362 26.05 -57.62 -3.44
CA ASN A 362 27.42 -57.71 -3.98
C ASN A 362 28.12 -56.35 -4.15
N ILE A 363 27.44 -55.24 -3.84
CA ILE A 363 28.06 -53.91 -3.90
C ILE A 363 29.05 -53.77 -2.74
N THR A 364 30.28 -53.37 -3.11
CA THR A 364 31.45 -53.21 -2.23
C THR A 364 31.88 -51.75 -2.08
N ASN A 365 31.48 -50.89 -3.02
CA ASN A 365 31.73 -49.45 -2.96
C ASN A 365 30.46 -48.70 -3.41
N GLN A 366 29.94 -47.87 -2.52
CA GLN A 366 28.83 -46.94 -2.74
C GLN A 366 29.19 -45.51 -2.28
N THR A 367 30.48 -45.18 -2.17
CA THR A 367 30.95 -43.86 -1.74
C THR A 367 30.33 -42.77 -2.60
N GLY A 368 29.67 -41.81 -1.96
CA GLY A 368 29.03 -40.69 -2.62
C GLY A 368 27.89 -41.03 -3.58
N MET A 369 27.29 -42.22 -3.48
CA MET A 369 26.17 -42.66 -4.34
C MET A 369 25.03 -41.63 -4.38
N PHE A 370 24.78 -40.94 -3.26
CA PHE A 370 23.73 -39.94 -3.06
C PHE A 370 24.29 -38.55 -2.68
N ASP A 371 25.53 -38.21 -3.07
CA ASP A 371 26.09 -36.87 -2.81
C ASP A 371 25.35 -35.80 -3.62
N LEU A 372 24.26 -35.28 -3.05
CA LEU A 372 23.45 -34.22 -3.61
C LEU A 372 23.72 -32.91 -2.88
N ASN A 373 23.60 -31.79 -3.58
CA ASN A 373 23.77 -30.48 -2.96
C ASN A 373 22.58 -30.16 -2.03
N GLN A 374 22.83 -30.14 -0.72
CA GLN A 374 21.81 -29.88 0.32
C GLN A 374 21.11 -28.52 0.18
N GLU A 375 21.78 -27.50 -0.39
CA GLU A 375 21.17 -26.18 -0.61
C GLU A 375 20.13 -26.20 -1.75
N THR A 376 20.21 -27.18 -2.65
CA THR A 376 19.35 -27.28 -3.85
C THR A 376 18.56 -28.58 -3.93
N LEU A 377 18.58 -29.42 -2.89
CA LEU A 377 17.93 -30.73 -2.90
C LEU A 377 16.40 -30.61 -3.01
N VAL A 378 15.83 -31.15 -4.09
CA VAL A 378 14.38 -31.19 -4.33
C VAL A 378 13.78 -32.60 -4.35
N LEU A 379 14.52 -33.63 -3.91
CA LEU A 379 14.06 -35.02 -3.91
C LEU A 379 12.85 -35.18 -2.98
N LYS A 380 11.66 -35.38 -3.58
CA LYS A 380 10.38 -35.50 -2.87
C LYS A 380 10.05 -36.94 -2.49
N LYS A 381 10.45 -37.88 -3.35
CA LYS A 381 10.01 -39.28 -3.30
C LYS A 381 11.15 -40.20 -3.74
N ILE A 382 11.43 -41.23 -2.93
CA ILE A 382 12.33 -42.32 -3.27
C ILE A 382 11.64 -43.67 -3.08
N VAL A 383 11.93 -44.66 -3.93
CA VAL A 383 11.41 -46.03 -3.80
C VAL A 383 12.58 -46.98 -3.59
N LEU A 384 12.53 -47.73 -2.48
CA LEU A 384 13.58 -48.62 -2.02
C LEU A 384 13.07 -50.07 -1.97
N GLY A 385 13.92 -51.03 -2.37
CA GLY A 385 13.57 -52.44 -2.55
C GLY A 385 13.91 -53.34 -1.37
N GLU A 386 13.44 -54.59 -1.41
CA GLU A 386 13.72 -55.60 -0.38
C GLU A 386 15.22 -55.97 -0.31
N ASP A 387 15.91 -56.01 -1.46
CA ASP A 387 17.35 -56.29 -1.57
C ASP A 387 18.24 -55.04 -1.41
N PHE A 388 17.63 -53.89 -1.10
CA PHE A 388 18.33 -52.63 -0.89
C PHE A 388 18.93 -52.56 0.54
N SER A 389 20.11 -51.98 0.68
CA SER A 389 20.74 -51.72 1.99
C SER A 389 21.70 -50.53 1.92
N PHE A 390 21.73 -49.72 2.98
CA PHE A 390 22.73 -48.67 3.15
C PHE A 390 24.02 -49.27 3.73
N LYS A 391 24.96 -49.65 2.86
CA LYS A 391 26.27 -50.15 3.30
C LYS A 391 27.26 -49.01 3.46
N ASP A 392 27.56 -48.63 4.71
CA ASP A 392 28.68 -47.74 5.04
C ASP A 392 29.96 -48.23 4.33
N SER A 393 30.42 -47.46 3.34
CA SER A 393 31.53 -47.84 2.48
C SER A 393 32.88 -47.49 3.12
N SER A 394 33.11 -47.90 4.37
CA SER A 394 34.43 -47.97 5.04
C SER A 394 35.26 -46.69 5.17
N VAL A 395 34.73 -45.51 4.83
CA VAL A 395 35.40 -44.21 5.01
C VAL A 395 34.63 -43.40 6.05
N ALA A 396 35.17 -43.31 7.25
CA ALA A 396 34.56 -42.55 8.34
C ALA A 396 34.47 -41.05 7.98
N GLY A 397 33.24 -40.55 7.76
CA GLY A 397 32.99 -39.13 7.60
C GLY A 397 31.62 -38.78 7.02
N GLU A 398 31.24 -39.38 5.89
CA GLU A 398 30.12 -38.91 5.07
C GLU A 398 29.31 -40.11 4.53
N SER A 399 28.15 -40.40 5.13
CA SER A 399 27.17 -41.29 4.53
C SER A 399 26.33 -40.50 3.53
N GLY A 400 26.31 -40.95 2.26
CA GLY A 400 25.63 -40.21 1.21
C GLY A 400 24.12 -40.05 1.45
N PHE A 401 23.47 -40.99 2.15
CA PHE A 401 22.02 -40.93 2.36
C PHE A 401 21.61 -39.97 3.48
N SER A 402 22.41 -39.79 4.53
CA SER A 402 22.17 -38.74 5.53
C SER A 402 22.22 -37.32 4.93
N SER A 403 22.83 -37.15 3.74
CA SER A 403 22.77 -35.90 2.97
C SER A 403 21.41 -35.64 2.31
N LEU A 404 20.54 -36.66 2.20
CA LEU A 404 19.17 -36.52 1.67
C LEU A 404 18.26 -35.91 2.75
N VAL A 405 18.48 -34.63 3.04
CA VAL A 405 17.67 -33.81 3.95
C VAL A 405 17.27 -32.54 3.20
N PRO A 406 15.98 -32.37 2.84
CA PRO A 406 15.52 -31.22 2.09
C PRO A 406 15.54 -29.97 2.96
N PRO A 407 15.41 -28.78 2.36
CA PRO A 407 15.27 -27.51 3.07
C PRO A 407 13.89 -27.33 3.74
N THR A 408 13.16 -28.39 4.09
CA THR A 408 11.92 -28.31 4.87
C THR A 408 12.23 -28.27 6.37
N GLU A 409 11.33 -27.68 7.16
CA GLU A 409 11.52 -27.60 8.62
C GLU A 409 11.39 -28.97 9.30
N LEU A 410 10.53 -29.85 8.77
CA LEU A 410 10.17 -31.11 9.42
C LEU A 410 11.20 -32.22 9.28
N LYS A 411 11.92 -32.29 8.15
CA LYS A 411 13.02 -33.25 7.93
C LYS A 411 12.66 -34.72 8.25
N LEU A 412 11.41 -35.13 8.00
CA LEU A 412 10.92 -36.49 8.19
C LEU A 412 10.39 -37.14 6.89
N TRP A 413 10.92 -38.31 6.56
CA TRP A 413 10.39 -39.24 5.56
C TRP A 413 9.25 -40.08 6.16
N GLY A 414 8.09 -40.14 5.50
CA GLY A 414 7.04 -41.11 5.78
C GLY A 414 6.97 -42.18 4.68
N ARG A 415 6.80 -43.46 5.04
CA ARG A 415 6.53 -44.50 4.04
C ARG A 415 5.07 -44.51 3.66
N GLN A 416 4.80 -44.38 2.36
CA GLN A 416 3.46 -44.34 1.79
C GLN A 416 3.06 -45.73 1.26
N ASN A 417 1.92 -46.21 1.70
CA ASN A 417 1.28 -47.41 1.20
C ASN A 417 0.78 -47.19 -0.24
N GLN A 418 1.24 -48.00 -1.19
CA GLN A 418 0.89 -47.82 -2.60
C GLN A 418 -0.60 -48.09 -2.94
N GLN A 419 -1.35 -48.78 -2.07
CA GLN A 419 -2.77 -49.07 -2.31
C GLN A 419 -3.70 -48.04 -1.67
N THR A 420 -3.43 -47.65 -0.42
CA THR A 420 -4.29 -46.69 0.31
C THR A 420 -3.85 -45.24 0.14
N MET A 421 -2.64 -45.01 -0.39
CA MET A 421 -1.96 -43.71 -0.46
C MET A 421 -1.74 -43.03 0.91
N LYS A 422 -2.01 -43.72 2.02
CA LYS A 422 -1.74 -43.27 3.39
C LYS A 422 -0.32 -43.67 3.83
N PHE A 423 0.22 -42.92 4.78
CA PHE A 423 1.43 -43.32 5.50
C PHE A 423 1.12 -44.50 6.43
N ASP A 424 2.00 -45.50 6.46
CA ASP A 424 1.82 -46.75 7.22
C ASP A 424 3.05 -47.14 8.07
N SER A 425 3.90 -46.15 8.37
CA SER A 425 5.09 -46.28 9.21
C SER A 425 5.31 -45.01 10.02
N ILE A 426 5.81 -45.13 11.25
CA ILE A 426 6.30 -43.98 12.02
C ILE A 426 7.35 -43.22 11.18
N PRO A 427 7.21 -41.90 10.97
CA PRO A 427 8.13 -41.13 10.14
C PRO A 427 9.54 -41.09 10.70
N LYS A 428 10.54 -40.95 9.81
CA LYS A 428 11.96 -41.08 10.13
C LYS A 428 12.78 -39.93 9.56
N THR A 429 13.76 -39.44 10.31
CA THR A 429 14.82 -38.61 9.72
C THR A 429 15.64 -39.43 8.72
N ALA A 430 16.41 -38.77 7.85
CA ALA A 430 17.31 -39.49 6.93
C ALA A 430 18.27 -40.44 7.66
N GLU A 431 18.81 -40.03 8.81
CA GLU A 431 19.68 -40.83 9.68
C GLU A 431 18.96 -42.05 10.30
N GLN A 432 17.72 -41.88 10.77
CA GLN A 432 16.90 -42.99 11.29
C GLN A 432 16.52 -43.97 10.18
N LEU A 433 16.16 -43.47 8.99
CA LEU A 433 15.87 -44.32 7.85
C LEU A 433 17.13 -45.08 7.42
N GLU A 434 18.28 -44.42 7.31
CA GLU A 434 19.56 -45.06 6.95
C GLU A 434 19.96 -46.17 7.92
N SER A 435 19.84 -45.92 9.23
CA SER A 435 20.27 -46.86 10.28
C SER A 435 19.28 -48.00 10.55
N GLU A 436 17.98 -47.81 10.31
CA GLU A 436 16.95 -48.84 10.56
C GLU A 436 16.55 -49.64 9.31
N TYR A 437 16.85 -49.17 8.09
CA TYR A 437 16.39 -49.81 6.86
C TYR A 437 16.89 -51.26 6.72
N ASN A 438 15.95 -52.20 6.74
CA ASN A 438 16.22 -53.64 6.74
C ASN A 438 15.78 -54.36 5.45
N GLY A 439 15.31 -53.62 4.44
CA GLY A 439 14.72 -54.16 3.21
C GLY A 439 13.34 -54.79 3.40
N GLN A 440 13.21 -55.76 4.31
CA GLN A 440 12.02 -56.60 4.45
C GLN A 440 10.77 -55.87 4.97
N THR A 441 10.92 -55.01 5.98
CA THR A 441 9.76 -54.33 6.62
C THR A 441 9.71 -52.84 6.34
N LEU A 442 10.72 -52.28 5.68
CA LEU A 442 10.86 -50.85 5.38
C LEU A 442 11.02 -50.54 3.88
N SER A 443 11.03 -51.54 3.00
CA SER A 443 10.88 -51.32 1.55
C SER A 443 9.53 -50.68 1.20
N GLY A 444 9.49 -50.07 0.02
CA GLY A 444 8.35 -49.34 -0.52
C GLY A 444 8.70 -47.90 -0.87
N THR A 445 7.65 -47.09 -0.98
CA THR A 445 7.72 -45.67 -1.34
C THR A 445 7.92 -44.81 -0.10
N TRP A 446 8.98 -44.02 -0.07
CA TRP A 446 9.22 -43.00 0.96
C TRP A 446 9.02 -41.61 0.35
N THR A 447 8.26 -40.76 1.04
CA THR A 447 7.93 -39.39 0.63
C THR A 447 8.13 -38.45 1.82
N TRP A 448 8.60 -37.22 1.60
CA TRP A 448 8.68 -36.25 2.71
C TRP A 448 7.30 -35.88 3.25
N LEU A 449 7.25 -35.64 4.56
CA LEU A 449 6.08 -35.06 5.20
C LEU A 449 6.13 -33.53 5.12
N ASP A 450 5.08 -32.96 4.51
CA ASP A 450 4.81 -31.52 4.57
C ASP A 450 4.30 -31.08 5.94
N TYR A 451 3.71 -32.00 6.74
CA TYR A 451 3.14 -31.74 8.07
C TYR A 451 3.22 -32.99 8.96
N TYR A 452 3.53 -32.80 10.25
CA TYR A 452 3.53 -33.84 11.27
C TYR A 452 3.26 -33.23 12.66
N GLY A 453 2.14 -33.59 13.29
CA GLY A 453 1.72 -33.08 14.61
C GLY A 453 0.46 -32.19 14.58
N ILE A 454 0.36 -31.27 15.55
CA ILE A 454 -0.76 -30.34 15.73
C ILE A 454 -0.33 -28.94 15.27
N TYR A 455 -0.98 -28.43 14.23
CA TYR A 455 -0.76 -27.10 13.65
C TYR A 455 -1.85 -26.14 14.11
N LEU A 456 -1.39 -25.02 14.66
CA LEU A 456 -2.22 -24.03 15.33
C LEU A 456 -1.93 -22.64 14.79
N LYS A 457 -2.97 -21.79 14.77
CA LYS A 457 -2.84 -20.34 14.53
C LYS A 457 -3.16 -19.54 15.78
N GLU A 458 -2.59 -18.34 15.85
CA GLU A 458 -3.00 -17.34 16.83
C GLU A 458 -4.31 -16.68 16.40
N GLU A 459 -5.13 -16.29 17.39
CA GLU A 459 -6.36 -15.54 17.15
C GLU A 459 -6.43 -14.29 18.04
N THR A 460 -7.34 -13.37 17.70
CA THR A 460 -7.59 -12.14 18.47
C THR A 460 -9.07 -11.97 18.73
N MET A 461 -9.44 -11.62 19.97
CA MET A 461 -10.82 -11.44 20.41
C MET A 461 -10.93 -10.25 21.38
N TYR A 462 -12.09 -9.61 21.45
CA TYR A 462 -12.35 -8.58 22.46
C TYR A 462 -12.61 -9.20 23.84
N ILE A 463 -12.18 -8.53 24.91
CA ILE A 463 -12.51 -8.94 26.28
C ILE A 463 -14.04 -8.96 26.49
N ASN A 464 -14.49 -9.79 27.44
CA ASN A 464 -15.89 -10.10 27.78
C ASN A 464 -16.68 -10.92 26.73
N GLN A 465 -16.02 -11.60 25.78
CA GLN A 465 -16.67 -12.42 24.73
C GLN A 465 -16.54 -13.96 24.92
N GLU A 466 -16.27 -14.45 26.14
CA GLU A 466 -16.12 -15.88 26.46
C GLU A 466 -17.18 -16.82 25.81
N PRO A 467 -18.51 -16.50 25.81
CA PRO A 467 -19.52 -17.40 25.24
C PRO A 467 -19.44 -17.61 23.72
N LEU A 468 -18.64 -16.80 23.01
CA LEU A 468 -18.40 -16.90 21.56
C LEU A 468 -17.06 -17.59 21.22
N TRP A 469 -16.20 -17.85 22.21
CA TRP A 469 -14.91 -18.50 21.98
C TRP A 469 -15.07 -20.00 21.81
N ASP A 470 -14.87 -20.47 20.57
CA ASP A 470 -14.68 -21.89 20.27
C ASP A 470 -13.18 -22.19 20.17
N PRO A 471 -12.58 -22.96 21.11
CA PRO A 471 -11.17 -23.33 21.05
C PRO A 471 -10.78 -24.14 19.80
N LYS A 472 -11.72 -24.71 19.05
CA LYS A 472 -11.41 -25.38 17.78
C LYS A 472 -10.97 -24.40 16.68
N VAL A 473 -11.30 -23.10 16.77
CA VAL A 473 -10.94 -22.13 15.72
C VAL A 473 -9.43 -22.02 15.50
N HIS A 474 -8.63 -22.34 16.52
CA HIS A 474 -7.16 -22.29 16.45
C HIS A 474 -6.54 -23.46 15.65
N LEU A 475 -7.27 -24.57 15.45
CA LEU A 475 -6.74 -25.78 14.80
C LEU A 475 -6.75 -25.62 13.27
N GLU A 476 -5.57 -25.62 12.65
CA GLU A 476 -5.43 -25.61 11.19
C GLU A 476 -5.26 -27.01 10.60
N ARG A 477 -4.57 -27.91 11.30
CA ARG A 477 -4.33 -29.28 10.84
C ARG A 477 -3.85 -30.16 11.99
N VAL A 478 -4.30 -31.42 12.02
CA VAL A 478 -3.80 -32.45 12.93
C VAL A 478 -3.48 -33.71 12.12
N THR A 479 -2.39 -34.39 12.47
CA THR A 479 -2.05 -35.70 11.91
C THR A 479 -2.17 -36.84 12.92
N ASP A 480 -2.32 -38.07 12.42
CA ASP A 480 -2.06 -39.29 13.20
C ASP A 480 -0.55 -39.52 13.43
N GLU A 481 -0.20 -40.59 14.16
CA GLU A 481 1.19 -40.99 14.43
C GLU A 481 2.02 -41.34 13.17
N TYR A 482 1.38 -41.51 12.02
CA TYR A 482 2.03 -41.80 10.73
C TYR A 482 2.18 -40.55 9.86
N GLY A 483 1.58 -39.42 10.22
CA GLY A 483 1.57 -38.19 9.43
C GLY A 483 0.39 -38.06 8.46
N ASN A 484 -0.61 -38.96 8.52
CA ASN A 484 -1.86 -38.79 7.77
C ASN A 484 -2.70 -37.68 8.38
N ILE A 485 -3.32 -36.85 7.54
CA ILE A 485 -4.29 -35.84 7.99
C ILE A 485 -5.50 -36.56 8.61
N SER A 486 -5.88 -36.17 9.82
CA SER A 486 -7.16 -36.57 10.41
C SER A 486 -8.28 -35.68 9.88
N ASP A 487 -9.48 -36.24 9.68
CA ASP A 487 -10.66 -35.42 9.40
C ASP A 487 -10.95 -34.52 10.62
N TRP A 488 -11.37 -33.28 10.37
CA TRP A 488 -11.34 -32.17 11.33
C TRP A 488 -12.34 -32.30 12.49
N ASP A 489 -13.10 -33.40 12.53
CA ASP A 489 -14.13 -33.71 13.53
C ASP A 489 -13.52 -34.36 14.78
N THR A 490 -12.40 -33.79 15.26
CA THR A 490 -11.56 -34.39 16.30
C THR A 490 -12.23 -34.29 17.67
N GLU A 491 -12.92 -35.35 18.10
CA GLU A 491 -13.21 -35.60 19.52
C GLU A 491 -11.92 -35.93 20.32
N ASP A 492 -10.84 -36.31 19.61
CA ASP A 492 -9.57 -36.77 20.18
C ASP A 492 -8.58 -35.65 20.56
N VAL A 493 -8.79 -34.41 20.10
CA VAL A 493 -7.91 -33.27 20.45
C VAL A 493 -8.39 -32.64 21.76
N GLN A 494 -7.55 -32.73 22.79
CA GLN A 494 -7.78 -32.08 24.08
C GLN A 494 -7.13 -30.69 24.08
N TYR A 495 -7.64 -29.79 24.92
CA TYR A 495 -7.05 -28.46 25.12
C TYR A 495 -7.14 -28.02 26.58
N SER A 496 -6.24 -27.14 27.02
CA SER A 496 -6.25 -26.53 28.35
C SER A 496 -5.67 -25.12 28.33
N HIS A 497 -6.18 -24.26 29.22
CA HIS A 497 -5.83 -22.84 29.29
C HIS A 497 -6.15 -22.26 30.68
N ASP A 498 -5.60 -21.08 30.98
CA ASP A 498 -5.94 -20.24 32.14
C ASP A 498 -6.24 -18.82 31.62
N ILE A 499 -7.36 -18.68 30.88
CA ILE A 499 -7.75 -17.43 30.23
C ILE A 499 -8.68 -16.65 31.17
N ASP A 500 -8.32 -15.40 31.44
CA ASP A 500 -9.18 -14.44 32.11
C ASP A 500 -9.80 -13.51 31.06
N PHE A 501 -11.01 -13.86 30.59
CA PHE A 501 -11.71 -13.12 29.54
C PHE A 501 -12.06 -11.67 29.89
N SER A 502 -11.88 -11.25 31.16
CA SER A 502 -12.10 -9.86 31.60
C SER A 502 -10.88 -8.95 31.42
N LYS A 503 -9.72 -9.49 31.00
CA LYS A 503 -8.46 -8.74 30.92
C LYS A 503 -7.80 -8.84 29.55
N THR A 504 -7.19 -7.73 29.14
CA THR A 504 -6.37 -7.69 27.93
C THR A 504 -5.04 -8.41 28.16
N GLY A 505 -4.57 -9.15 27.17
CA GLY A 505 -3.35 -9.94 27.29
C GLY A 505 -3.18 -10.99 26.20
N LYS A 506 -2.01 -11.61 26.17
CA LYS A 506 -1.70 -12.76 25.31
C LYS A 506 -1.68 -14.01 26.19
N TYR A 507 -2.65 -14.90 25.98
CA TYR A 507 -2.88 -16.08 26.81
C TYR A 507 -2.51 -17.34 26.04
N GLU A 508 -1.74 -18.24 26.66
CA GLU A 508 -1.34 -19.51 26.06
C GLU A 508 -2.45 -20.55 26.18
N ILE A 509 -2.65 -21.32 25.11
CA ILE A 509 -3.54 -22.47 25.06
C ILE A 509 -2.70 -23.68 24.65
N LEU A 510 -2.74 -24.73 25.45
CA LEU A 510 -2.07 -26.00 25.17
C LEU A 510 -3.08 -26.94 24.50
N TYR A 511 -2.69 -27.57 23.38
CA TYR A 511 -3.43 -28.59 22.67
C TYR A 511 -2.66 -29.91 22.70
N SER A 512 -3.37 -31.03 22.85
CA SER A 512 -2.76 -32.36 22.82
C SER A 512 -3.63 -33.44 22.17
N THR A 513 -2.96 -34.47 21.69
CA THR A 513 -3.52 -35.76 21.24
C THR A 513 -2.80 -36.89 21.98
N GLU A 514 -3.07 -38.17 21.64
CA GLU A 514 -2.32 -39.31 22.19
C GLU A 514 -0.81 -39.25 21.88
N HIS A 515 -0.41 -38.60 20.77
CA HIS A 515 0.97 -38.63 20.27
C HIS A 515 1.68 -37.27 20.21
N PHE A 516 0.94 -36.15 20.29
CA PHE A 516 1.48 -34.82 20.05
C PHE A 516 0.98 -33.81 21.09
N GLU A 517 1.83 -32.84 21.42
CA GLU A 517 1.49 -31.64 22.18
C GLU A 517 1.96 -30.41 21.40
N SER A 518 1.20 -29.32 21.45
CA SER A 518 1.50 -28.05 20.78
C SER A 518 0.83 -26.89 21.52
N SER A 519 1.31 -25.66 21.34
CA SER A 519 0.67 -24.49 21.95
C SER A 519 0.53 -23.32 20.98
N THR A 520 -0.46 -22.47 21.26
CA THR A 520 -0.74 -21.23 20.54
C THR A 520 -1.26 -20.19 21.51
N TYR A 521 -1.62 -19.02 21.00
CA TYR A 521 -2.09 -17.91 21.81
C TYR A 521 -3.43 -17.34 21.36
N LEU A 522 -4.27 -17.00 22.34
CA LEU A 522 -5.39 -16.08 22.18
C LEU A 522 -4.96 -14.70 22.66
N ASN A 523 -5.10 -13.70 21.79
CA ASN A 523 -4.83 -12.31 22.10
C ASN A 523 -6.15 -11.62 22.46
N LEU A 524 -6.33 -11.29 23.74
CA LEU A 524 -7.49 -10.53 24.22
C LEU A 524 -7.18 -9.02 24.22
N ILE A 525 -8.03 -8.24 23.57
CA ILE A 525 -7.86 -6.79 23.40
C ILE A 525 -9.08 -6.00 23.90
N SER A 526 -8.88 -4.74 24.27
CA SER A 526 -9.95 -3.77 24.52
C SER A 526 -10.54 -3.30 23.19
N LYS A 527 -11.83 -3.01 23.18
CA LYS A 527 -12.47 -2.20 22.14
C LYS A 527 -12.30 -0.72 22.52
N ILE A 528 -11.97 0.11 21.54
CA ILE A 528 -11.70 1.54 21.74
C ILE A 528 -12.83 2.35 21.10
N ILE A 529 -13.37 3.31 21.86
CA ILE A 529 -14.13 4.45 21.33
C ILE A 529 -13.22 5.67 21.38
N ASN A 530 -13.07 6.38 20.26
CA ASN A 530 -12.44 7.68 20.22
C ASN A 530 -13.51 8.76 20.44
N ILE A 531 -13.26 9.68 21.38
CA ILE A 531 -14.13 10.82 21.66
C ILE A 531 -13.43 12.08 21.14
N ASN A 532 -14.04 12.72 20.14
CA ASN A 532 -13.49 13.87 19.44
C ASN A 532 -14.25 15.16 19.80
N PHE A 533 -13.52 16.27 19.90
CA PHE A 533 -14.06 17.60 20.15
C PHE A 533 -13.58 18.53 19.03
N VAL A 534 -14.46 18.88 18.09
CA VAL A 534 -14.10 19.57 16.84
C VAL A 534 -14.99 20.78 16.56
N ASN A 535 -14.47 21.76 15.81
CA ASN A 535 -15.28 22.84 15.26
C ASN A 535 -16.02 22.42 13.97
N GLU A 536 -16.79 23.33 13.38
CA GLU A 536 -17.53 23.13 12.12
C GLU A 536 -16.66 22.73 10.93
N GLU A 537 -15.41 23.20 10.88
CA GLU A 537 -14.42 22.81 9.86
C GLU A 537 -13.80 21.42 10.14
N ASN A 538 -14.29 20.70 11.16
CA ASN A 538 -13.78 19.45 11.71
C ASN A 538 -12.33 19.55 12.24
N GLN A 539 -11.88 20.74 12.64
CA GLN A 539 -10.60 20.94 13.30
C GLN A 539 -10.73 20.63 14.78
N VAL A 540 -9.74 19.91 15.33
CA VAL A 540 -9.70 19.57 16.76
C VAL A 540 -9.50 20.84 17.61
N ILE A 541 -10.42 21.08 18.53
CA ILE A 541 -10.42 22.24 19.45
C ILE A 541 -10.29 21.86 20.93
N GLY A 542 -10.42 20.58 21.27
CA GLY A 542 -10.26 20.05 22.62
C GLY A 542 -9.37 18.80 22.67
N GLU A 543 -8.94 18.41 23.87
CA GLU A 543 -8.17 17.17 24.06
C GLU A 543 -9.04 15.94 23.75
N GLN A 544 -8.69 15.23 22.67
CA GLN A 544 -9.33 13.98 22.26
C GLN A 544 -9.15 12.91 23.34
N GLU A 545 -10.23 12.22 23.66
CA GLU A 545 -10.24 11.16 24.67
C GLU A 545 -10.42 9.78 24.03
N LYS A 546 -10.10 8.75 24.81
CA LYS A 546 -10.33 7.37 24.45
C LYS A 546 -10.96 6.63 25.61
N PHE A 547 -12.02 5.91 25.32
CA PHE A 547 -12.58 4.92 26.22
C PHE A 547 -12.13 3.54 25.74
N GLU A 548 -11.52 2.77 26.64
CA GLU A 548 -11.12 1.39 26.40
C GLU A 548 -11.95 0.47 27.30
N GLY A 549 -12.71 -0.45 26.71
CA GLY A 549 -13.62 -1.33 27.43
C GLY A 549 -13.81 -2.69 26.76
N GLY A 550 -14.62 -3.54 27.39
CA GLY A 550 -15.02 -4.84 26.86
C GLY A 550 -16.34 -4.79 26.08
N VAL A 551 -16.49 -5.66 25.09
CA VAL A 551 -17.77 -5.75 24.35
C VAL A 551 -18.86 -6.22 25.33
N GLY A 552 -19.98 -5.48 25.37
CA GLY A 552 -21.03 -5.61 26.38
C GLY A 552 -20.93 -4.63 27.56
N GLU A 553 -19.89 -3.79 27.64
CA GLU A 553 -19.75 -2.76 28.68
C GLU A 553 -20.59 -1.51 28.35
N GLU A 554 -21.27 -0.95 29.36
CA GLU A 554 -22.05 0.29 29.22
C GLU A 554 -21.13 1.51 29.23
N TYR A 555 -21.39 2.48 28.37
CA TYR A 555 -20.68 3.76 28.32
C TYR A 555 -21.62 4.95 28.25
N GLN A 556 -21.17 6.09 28.77
CA GLN A 556 -21.82 7.38 28.63
C GLN A 556 -20.77 8.49 28.64
N PHE A 557 -20.78 9.32 27.61
CA PHE A 557 -19.90 10.47 27.44
C PHE A 557 -20.70 11.76 27.49
N LYS A 558 -20.01 12.86 27.77
CA LYS A 558 -20.57 14.21 27.78
C LYS A 558 -19.69 15.15 26.96
N ALA A 559 -20.31 16.19 26.42
CA ALA A 559 -19.61 17.31 25.81
C ALA A 559 -18.85 18.10 26.88
N LYS A 560 -17.57 18.38 26.61
CA LYS A 560 -16.75 19.26 27.44
C LYS A 560 -17.17 20.72 27.24
N SER A 561 -17.01 21.53 28.27
CA SER A 561 -16.95 22.99 28.10
C SER A 561 -15.63 23.37 27.43
N ILE A 562 -15.68 24.24 26.42
CA ILE A 562 -14.53 24.70 25.64
C ILE A 562 -14.65 26.23 25.49
N ASP A 563 -13.63 26.96 25.91
CA ASP A 563 -13.61 28.44 25.85
C ASP A 563 -13.90 28.96 24.44
N ASP A 564 -14.74 29.99 24.33
CA ASP A 564 -15.22 30.62 23.09
C ASP A 564 -16.08 29.73 22.15
N TYR A 565 -16.48 28.52 22.58
CA TYR A 565 -17.33 27.60 21.80
C TYR A 565 -18.59 27.15 22.56
N ILE A 566 -19.64 26.81 21.81
CA ILE A 566 -20.82 26.07 22.29
C ILE A 566 -21.00 24.79 21.46
N LEU A 567 -21.50 23.73 22.10
CA LEU A 567 -21.84 22.49 21.40
C LEU A 567 -22.94 22.78 20.36
N ALA A 568 -22.65 22.44 19.11
CA ALA A 568 -23.57 22.52 17.99
C ALA A 568 -24.33 21.21 17.82
N SER A 569 -23.64 20.07 17.70
CA SER A 569 -24.28 18.77 17.51
C SER A 569 -23.40 17.60 17.98
N VAL A 570 -23.96 16.39 18.00
CA VAL A 570 -23.23 15.15 18.30
C VAL A 570 -23.35 14.19 17.13
N GLU A 571 -22.21 13.70 16.64
CA GLU A 571 -22.17 12.61 15.66
C GLU A 571 -21.78 11.31 16.37
N GLY A 572 -22.61 10.27 16.21
CA GLY A 572 -22.50 9.01 16.95
C GLY A 572 -23.34 9.01 18.23
N GLU A 573 -23.42 7.83 18.87
CA GLU A 573 -24.21 7.65 20.10
C GLU A 573 -23.36 7.99 21.32
N ALA A 574 -23.68 9.08 22.03
CA ALA A 574 -22.94 9.48 23.24
C ALA A 574 -23.12 8.54 24.44
N SER A 575 -24.07 7.60 24.39
CA SER A 575 -24.26 6.57 25.41
C SER A 575 -24.80 5.28 24.81
N GLY A 576 -24.42 4.14 25.36
CA GLY A 576 -24.92 2.85 24.91
C GLY A 576 -24.15 1.68 25.50
N VAL A 577 -24.15 0.56 24.77
CA VAL A 577 -23.37 -0.65 25.07
C VAL A 577 -22.29 -0.80 24.01
N LEU A 578 -21.08 -1.18 24.42
CA LEU A 578 -19.95 -1.41 23.54
C LEU A 578 -20.16 -2.67 22.69
N THR A 579 -19.94 -2.56 21.39
CA THR A 579 -20.14 -3.61 20.38
C THR A 579 -18.86 -3.84 19.57
N GLU A 580 -18.87 -4.83 18.68
CA GLU A 580 -17.76 -5.04 17.73
C GLU A 580 -17.69 -3.96 16.64
N GLU A 581 -18.78 -3.25 16.38
CA GLU A 581 -18.87 -2.18 15.38
C GLU A 581 -18.14 -0.89 15.81
N THR A 582 -17.88 0.03 14.88
CA THR A 582 -17.27 1.34 15.22
C THR A 582 -18.31 2.26 15.86
N GLN A 583 -17.99 2.79 17.04
CA GLN A 583 -18.85 3.65 17.86
C GLN A 583 -18.12 4.92 18.31
N ASP A 584 -17.26 5.48 17.43
CA ASP A 584 -16.60 6.76 17.68
C ASP A 584 -17.63 7.89 17.84
N VAL A 585 -17.40 8.79 18.80
CA VAL A 585 -18.30 9.90 19.13
C VAL A 585 -17.60 11.21 18.86
N THR A 586 -18.27 12.12 18.16
CA THR A 586 -17.73 13.45 17.84
C THR A 586 -18.69 14.53 18.31
N PHE A 587 -18.28 15.27 19.33
CA PHE A 587 -18.93 16.49 19.76
C PHE A 587 -18.48 17.63 18.84
N LYS A 588 -19.41 18.20 18.09
CA LYS A 588 -19.19 19.32 17.16
C LYS A 588 -19.58 20.63 17.80
N TYR A 589 -18.78 21.66 17.61
CA TYR A 589 -18.93 22.95 18.25
C TYR A 589 -18.92 24.09 17.23
N ILE A 590 -19.67 25.14 17.54
CA ILE A 590 -19.66 26.44 16.87
C ILE A 590 -19.06 27.49 17.81
N LYS A 591 -18.40 28.53 17.27
CA LYS A 591 -17.92 29.64 18.09
C LYS A 591 -19.10 30.46 18.63
N LEU A 592 -18.96 31.04 19.81
CA LEU A 592 -20.00 31.90 20.39
C LEU A 592 -20.37 33.09 19.50
N ASP A 593 -19.38 33.72 18.84
CA ASP A 593 -19.61 34.82 17.89
C ASP A 593 -20.45 34.42 16.66
N ASP A 594 -20.36 33.15 16.24
CA ASP A 594 -21.08 32.60 15.07
C ASP A 594 -22.41 31.92 15.47
N ALA A 595 -22.64 31.71 16.77
CA ALA A 595 -23.78 30.97 17.33
C ALA A 595 -25.11 31.76 17.32
N LEU A 596 -25.03 33.10 17.30
CA LEU A 596 -26.18 33.98 17.40
C LEU A 596 -26.07 35.16 16.42
N GLU A 597 -26.90 35.15 15.38
CA GLU A 597 -27.07 36.29 14.49
C GLU A 597 -28.05 37.29 15.14
N LEU A 598 -27.58 38.53 15.34
CA LEU A 598 -28.43 39.64 15.78
C LEU A 598 -28.54 40.68 14.68
N LYS A 599 -29.78 41.11 14.41
CA LYS A 599 -30.06 42.18 13.46
C LYS A 599 -31.11 43.14 14.02
N GLN A 600 -30.70 44.33 14.37
CA GLN A 600 -31.59 45.46 14.61
C GLN A 600 -31.94 46.16 13.29
N GLU A 601 -33.12 46.79 13.23
CA GLU A 601 -33.61 47.59 12.11
C GLU A 601 -34.44 48.77 12.66
N VAL A 602 -34.08 50.01 12.33
CA VAL A 602 -34.85 51.23 12.69
C VAL A 602 -35.67 51.78 11.53
N PHE A 603 -36.92 52.20 11.79
CA PHE A 603 -37.84 52.77 10.80
C PHE A 603 -38.57 54.01 11.32
N ASN A 604 -39.01 54.87 10.39
CA ASN A 604 -40.03 55.90 10.64
C ASN A 604 -41.43 55.28 10.84
N THR A 605 -42.39 56.09 11.31
CA THR A 605 -43.82 55.73 11.38
C THR A 605 -44.47 55.35 10.05
N ASP A 606 -43.88 55.71 8.90
CA ASP A 606 -44.30 55.29 7.55
C ASP A 606 -43.61 54.00 7.07
N ASN A 607 -42.88 53.32 7.96
CA ASN A 607 -42.03 52.15 7.71
C ASN A 607 -40.86 52.38 6.73
N THR A 608 -40.44 53.64 6.49
CA THR A 608 -39.16 53.89 5.80
C THR A 608 -37.98 53.63 6.74
N SER A 609 -37.04 52.77 6.31
CA SER A 609 -35.84 52.44 7.09
C SER A 609 -34.94 53.67 7.29
N LEU A 610 -34.38 53.81 8.49
CA LEU A 610 -33.53 54.91 8.96
C LEU A 610 -32.05 54.54 9.15
N ASP A 611 -31.64 53.33 8.80
CA ASP A 611 -30.23 52.90 8.90
C ASP A 611 -29.28 53.92 8.23
N GLY A 612 -28.34 54.45 9.02
CA GLY A 612 -27.37 55.48 8.62
C GLY A 612 -27.96 56.86 8.29
N LYS A 613 -29.19 57.18 8.71
CA LYS A 613 -29.90 58.45 8.41
C LYS A 613 -30.14 59.30 9.65
N THR A 614 -30.74 60.47 9.42
CA THR A 614 -31.05 61.47 10.45
C THR A 614 -32.53 61.49 10.81
N ALA A 615 -32.84 61.70 12.10
CA ALA A 615 -34.18 61.93 12.61
C ALA A 615 -34.24 63.23 13.45
N ASN A 616 -35.40 63.89 13.54
CA ASN A 616 -35.58 65.11 14.31
C ASN A 616 -35.96 64.80 15.76
N LYS A 617 -35.74 65.76 16.65
CA LYS A 617 -36.33 65.71 18.00
C LYS A 617 -37.86 65.67 17.92
N GLU A 618 -38.48 64.95 18.84
CA GLU A 618 -39.91 64.60 18.88
C GLU A 618 -40.40 63.58 17.82
N ASP A 619 -39.58 63.16 16.85
CA ASP A 619 -39.97 62.09 15.92
C ASP A 619 -40.17 60.76 16.67
N THR A 620 -41.18 59.98 16.28
CA THR A 620 -41.42 58.62 16.80
C THR A 620 -40.83 57.59 15.85
N LEU A 621 -39.99 56.70 16.39
CA LEU A 621 -39.30 55.66 15.65
C LEU A 621 -39.86 54.27 16.00
N ASN A 622 -39.84 53.38 15.02
CA ASN A 622 -40.21 51.98 15.14
C ASN A 622 -38.94 51.15 15.10
N TYR A 623 -38.75 50.27 16.08
CA TYR A 623 -37.58 49.39 16.18
C TYR A 623 -37.99 47.94 16.02
N LYS A 624 -37.13 47.16 15.37
CA LYS A 624 -37.24 45.71 15.24
C LYS A 624 -35.89 45.06 15.50
N VAL A 625 -35.78 44.20 16.51
CA VAL A 625 -34.59 43.39 16.79
C VAL A 625 -34.92 41.95 16.44
N THR A 626 -34.13 41.34 15.56
CA THR A 626 -34.23 39.93 15.15
C THR A 626 -33.08 39.18 15.80
N ILE A 627 -33.42 38.11 16.52
CA ILE A 627 -32.50 37.24 17.26
C ILE A 627 -32.59 35.87 16.61
N ARG A 628 -31.49 35.34 16.05
CA ARG A 628 -31.51 34.04 15.37
C ARG A 628 -30.35 33.14 15.80
N LEU A 629 -30.67 31.97 16.33
CA LEU A 629 -29.69 30.91 16.58
C LEU A 629 -29.21 30.31 15.26
N ASN A 630 -27.93 29.98 15.20
CA ASN A 630 -27.35 29.33 14.02
C ASN A 630 -28.08 28.00 13.70
N ASP A 631 -28.31 27.74 12.42
CA ASP A 631 -29.01 26.55 11.95
C ASP A 631 -28.23 25.24 12.24
N LEU A 632 -26.92 25.35 12.52
CA LEU A 632 -26.04 24.21 12.87
C LEU A 632 -26.17 23.75 14.34
N ILE A 633 -26.81 24.53 15.21
CA ILE A 633 -27.06 24.13 16.60
C ILE A 633 -28.28 23.18 16.62
N ASP A 634 -28.09 21.95 17.08
CA ASP A 634 -29.14 20.96 17.17
C ASP A 634 -30.01 21.19 18.42
N LEU A 635 -31.21 21.74 18.20
CA LEU A 635 -32.13 22.13 19.27
C LEU A 635 -32.75 20.91 19.98
N ASP A 636 -32.74 19.71 19.39
CA ASP A 636 -33.31 18.50 20.02
C ASP A 636 -32.55 18.07 21.28
N HIS A 637 -31.30 18.55 21.43
CA HIS A 637 -30.47 18.30 22.62
C HIS A 637 -30.57 19.38 23.69
N TYR A 638 -31.35 20.44 23.48
CA TYR A 638 -31.35 21.64 24.32
C TYR A 638 -32.71 22.00 24.91
N THR A 639 -32.68 22.60 26.11
CA THR A 639 -33.79 23.38 26.67
C THR A 639 -33.33 24.82 26.90
N LEU A 640 -34.18 25.79 26.56
CA LEU A 640 -33.94 27.20 26.90
C LEU A 640 -34.23 27.41 28.39
N ASN A 641 -33.24 27.81 29.17
CA ASN A 641 -33.41 28.12 30.60
C ASN A 641 -33.70 29.59 30.84
N ASN A 642 -33.08 30.50 30.08
CA ASN A 642 -33.34 31.95 30.13
C ASN A 642 -32.96 32.61 28.79
N LEU A 643 -33.70 33.65 28.40
CA LEU A 643 -33.30 34.65 27.40
C LEU A 643 -33.35 36.03 28.05
N ILE A 644 -32.20 36.68 28.18
CA ILE A 644 -32.06 37.98 28.82
C ILE A 644 -31.57 38.98 27.77
N VAL A 645 -32.33 40.04 27.54
CA VAL A 645 -31.97 41.10 26.59
C VAL A 645 -31.49 42.30 27.42
N SER A 646 -30.18 42.33 27.68
CA SER A 646 -29.51 43.34 28.52
C SER A 646 -29.29 44.66 27.76
N GLU A 647 -30.29 45.09 27.01
CA GLU A 647 -30.31 46.37 26.31
C GLU A 647 -30.76 47.49 27.27
N VAL A 648 -30.12 48.65 27.20
CA VAL A 648 -30.64 49.88 27.81
C VAL A 648 -31.24 50.66 26.67
N ILE A 649 -32.56 50.79 26.65
CA ILE A 649 -33.28 51.66 25.71
C ILE A 649 -32.60 53.03 25.73
N ASP A 650 -32.18 53.54 24.56
CA ASP A 650 -31.32 54.72 24.49
C ASP A 650 -31.96 55.89 25.29
N PRO A 651 -31.24 56.53 26.23
CA PRO A 651 -31.81 57.58 27.09
C PRO A 651 -32.25 58.83 26.33
N SER A 652 -31.96 58.92 25.03
CA SER A 652 -32.51 59.91 24.10
C SER A 652 -33.96 59.63 23.71
N LEU A 653 -34.50 58.45 24.04
CA LEU A 653 -35.87 58.03 23.78
C LEU A 653 -36.76 58.16 25.03
N GLU A 654 -37.99 58.62 24.81
CA GLU A 654 -39.09 58.69 25.77
C GLU A 654 -40.35 58.01 25.20
N ASP A 655 -41.40 57.88 26.01
CA ASP A 655 -42.71 57.33 25.63
C ASP A 655 -42.68 55.95 24.92
N ILE A 656 -41.89 55.02 25.48
CA ILE A 656 -41.76 53.65 24.95
C ILE A 656 -43.11 52.92 24.95
N THR A 657 -43.53 52.44 23.78
CA THR A 657 -44.85 51.84 23.57
C THR A 657 -44.80 50.66 22.58
N ASN A 658 -45.86 49.85 22.56
CA ASN A 658 -46.01 48.66 21.70
C ASN A 658 -44.86 47.63 21.77
N LEU A 659 -44.14 47.61 22.89
CA LEU A 659 -43.13 46.60 23.20
C LEU A 659 -43.76 45.20 23.17
N LYS A 660 -43.31 44.37 22.23
CA LYS A 660 -43.76 43.00 21.97
C LYS A 660 -42.59 42.14 21.55
N MET A 661 -42.67 40.84 21.82
CA MET A 661 -41.74 39.84 21.32
C MET A 661 -42.53 38.68 20.73
N MET A 662 -42.08 38.16 19.59
CA MET A 662 -42.70 37.03 18.89
C MET A 662 -41.66 35.96 18.58
N ASN A 663 -42.07 34.69 18.58
CA ASN A 663 -41.26 33.59 18.04
C ASN A 663 -41.52 33.40 16.52
N LEU A 664 -40.77 32.51 15.86
CA LEU A 664 -41.01 32.12 14.46
C LEU A 664 -42.42 31.57 14.15
N GLU A 665 -43.10 31.00 15.16
CA GLU A 665 -44.42 30.41 15.01
C GLU A 665 -45.54 31.48 15.03
N GLY A 666 -45.19 32.72 15.39
CA GLY A 666 -46.08 33.88 15.48
C GLY A 666 -46.73 34.06 16.86
N ASP A 667 -46.31 33.28 17.86
CA ASP A 667 -46.79 33.40 19.23
C ASP A 667 -46.08 34.55 19.96
N GLU A 668 -46.85 35.28 20.77
CA GLU A 668 -46.36 36.41 21.56
C GLU A 668 -45.72 35.91 22.87
N VAL A 669 -44.46 36.26 23.11
CA VAL A 669 -43.68 35.90 24.30
C VAL A 669 -43.83 37.01 25.36
N GLU A 670 -44.05 36.63 26.62
CA GLU A 670 -44.23 37.58 27.72
C GLU A 670 -42.90 38.25 28.12
N ILE A 671 -42.90 39.59 28.14
CA ILE A 671 -41.73 40.43 28.40
C ILE A 671 -42.10 41.60 29.31
N GLU A 672 -41.18 41.99 30.20
CA GLU A 672 -41.32 43.13 31.11
C GLU A 672 -40.07 44.03 31.02
N LEU A 673 -40.22 45.33 31.31
CA LEU A 673 -39.10 46.24 31.53
C LEU A 673 -38.78 46.31 33.02
N ASP A 674 -37.52 46.09 33.38
CA ASP A 674 -37.06 46.23 34.76
C ASP A 674 -36.95 47.69 35.23
N SER A 675 -36.53 47.91 36.47
CA SER A 675 -36.39 49.26 37.04
C SER A 675 -35.32 50.13 36.37
N ASP A 676 -34.45 49.55 35.53
CA ASP A 676 -33.40 50.22 34.77
C ASP A 676 -33.76 50.34 33.27
N ASN A 677 -35.02 50.06 32.88
CA ASN A 677 -35.51 49.93 31.50
C ASN A 677 -34.84 48.81 30.67
N LYS A 678 -34.34 47.74 31.31
CA LYS A 678 -33.84 46.56 30.59
C LYS A 678 -34.96 45.57 30.32
N LEU A 679 -34.88 44.88 29.19
CA LEU A 679 -35.88 43.91 28.78
C LEU A 679 -35.61 42.54 29.43
N ILE A 680 -36.44 42.17 30.40
CA ILE A 680 -36.41 40.85 31.03
C ILE A 680 -37.57 40.04 30.46
N THR A 681 -37.25 38.91 29.83
CA THR A 681 -38.27 37.89 29.53
C THR A 681 -38.47 37.03 30.78
N TYR A 682 -39.71 36.70 31.12
CA TYR A 682 -40.00 35.85 32.27
C TYR A 682 -40.34 34.44 31.79
N ASN A 683 -39.69 33.44 32.39
CA ASN A 683 -39.93 32.03 32.11
C ASN A 683 -41.42 31.64 32.28
N ASP A 684 -42.14 31.38 31.19
CA ASP A 684 -42.81 30.09 30.92
C ASP A 684 -43.39 29.98 29.47
N VAL A 685 -43.60 28.74 29.00
CA VAL A 685 -44.49 28.29 27.89
C VAL A 685 -44.29 28.67 26.40
N ALA A 686 -43.12 29.12 25.93
CA ALA A 686 -42.80 29.08 24.49
C ALA A 686 -41.55 28.22 24.23
N GLY A 687 -41.67 27.21 23.36
CA GLY A 687 -40.59 26.26 23.07
C GLY A 687 -39.33 26.92 22.51
N LEU A 688 -38.19 26.24 22.66
CA LEU A 688 -36.90 26.65 22.09
C LEU A 688 -37.05 26.92 20.58
N SER A 689 -37.10 28.20 20.22
CA SER A 689 -37.26 28.65 18.83
C SER A 689 -35.90 28.86 18.18
N ARG A 690 -35.85 28.80 16.85
CA ARG A 690 -34.66 29.18 16.08
C ARG A 690 -34.50 30.71 15.99
N GLU A 691 -35.60 31.45 16.04
CA GLU A 691 -35.60 32.92 15.90
C GLU A 691 -36.72 33.57 16.72
N TRP A 692 -36.40 34.77 17.23
CA TRP A 692 -37.32 35.66 17.93
C TRP A 692 -37.22 37.08 17.37
N VAL A 693 -38.33 37.81 17.39
CA VAL A 693 -38.43 39.19 16.90
C VAL A 693 -39.02 40.07 18.00
N ILE A 694 -38.26 41.06 18.44
CA ILE A 694 -38.71 42.10 19.37
C ILE A 694 -39.08 43.34 18.55
N THR A 695 -40.20 43.97 18.86
CA THR A 695 -40.63 45.24 18.25
C THR A 695 -41.11 46.21 19.30
N TYR A 696 -40.76 47.49 19.17
CA TYR A 696 -41.27 48.55 20.04
C TYR A 696 -41.22 49.92 19.33
N ASN A 697 -41.87 50.92 19.90
CA ASN A 697 -41.81 52.32 19.44
C ASN A 697 -41.16 53.19 20.53
N GLY A 698 -40.34 54.16 20.12
CA GLY A 698 -39.76 55.16 21.01
C GLY A 698 -39.73 56.55 20.38
N LYS A 699 -40.03 57.59 21.17
CA LYS A 699 -40.07 58.98 20.72
C LYS A 699 -38.75 59.67 21.08
N ILE A 700 -38.11 60.36 20.13
CA ILE A 700 -36.89 61.11 20.42
C ILE A 700 -37.22 62.28 21.36
N SER A 701 -36.65 62.29 22.56
CA SER A 701 -36.90 63.32 23.55
C SER A 701 -36.52 64.70 23.04
N ARG A 702 -37.36 65.69 23.32
CA ARG A 702 -37.05 67.11 23.15
C ARG A 702 -35.71 67.53 23.76
N THR A 703 -35.26 66.82 24.80
CA THR A 703 -34.02 67.10 25.52
C THR A 703 -32.77 66.43 24.95
N ALA A 704 -32.91 65.54 23.95
CA ALA A 704 -31.80 64.85 23.32
C ALA A 704 -30.77 65.82 22.69
N GLU A 705 -29.49 65.44 22.71
CA GLU A 705 -28.41 66.28 22.22
C GLU A 705 -28.36 66.29 20.68
N THR A 706 -28.26 67.49 20.08
CA THR A 706 -28.21 67.64 18.62
C THR A 706 -26.89 67.09 18.09
N GLY A 707 -26.94 66.14 17.16
CA GLY A 707 -25.77 65.41 16.66
C GLY A 707 -25.41 64.16 17.48
N ALA A 708 -26.18 63.81 18.51
CA ALA A 708 -26.05 62.51 19.17
C ALA A 708 -26.43 61.38 18.20
N GLU A 709 -25.74 60.26 18.37
CA GLU A 709 -26.04 59.00 17.70
C GLU A 709 -26.84 58.14 18.68
N ILE A 710 -28.10 57.83 18.34
CA ILE A 710 -28.88 56.80 19.03
C ILE A 710 -28.17 55.48 18.76
N LYS A 711 -27.71 54.82 19.83
CA LYS A 711 -26.90 53.61 19.77
C LYS A 711 -27.49 52.55 20.67
N GLU A 712 -28.36 51.76 20.06
CA GLU A 712 -28.82 50.55 20.70
C GLU A 712 -27.85 49.40 20.42
N VAL A 713 -27.51 48.72 21.51
CA VAL A 713 -26.60 47.58 21.54
C VAL A 713 -27.27 46.54 22.42
N ALA A 714 -28.03 45.65 21.78
CA ALA A 714 -28.67 44.53 22.45
C ALA A 714 -27.60 43.53 22.90
N ASP A 715 -27.21 43.60 24.18
CA ASP A 715 -26.44 42.54 24.83
C ASP A 715 -27.38 41.37 25.15
N ILE A 716 -27.48 40.40 24.25
CA ILE A 716 -28.41 39.28 24.38
C ILE A 716 -27.69 38.06 24.96
N THR A 717 -28.18 37.60 26.12
CA THR A 717 -27.68 36.42 26.83
C THR A 717 -28.70 35.29 26.71
N LEU A 718 -28.32 34.18 26.06
CA LEU A 718 -29.08 32.94 25.99
C LEU A 718 -28.45 31.89 26.91
N GLU A 719 -29.21 31.35 27.86
CA GLU A 719 -28.80 30.21 28.70
C GLU A 719 -29.47 28.92 28.20
N LEU A 720 -28.66 28.01 27.65
CA LEU A 720 -29.09 26.74 27.08
C LEU A 720 -28.61 25.57 27.95
N ASP A 721 -29.48 24.60 28.22
CA ASP A 721 -29.19 23.45 29.11
C ASP A 721 -29.37 22.12 28.37
N SER A 722 -28.59 21.10 28.75
CA SER A 722 -28.59 19.79 28.10
C SER A 722 -28.08 18.70 29.03
N ASN A 723 -28.72 17.52 28.98
CA ASN A 723 -28.22 16.31 29.66
C ASN A 723 -26.85 15.83 29.15
N LEU A 724 -26.44 16.30 27.95
CA LEU A 724 -25.13 16.00 27.35
C LEU A 724 -24.02 16.96 27.80
N LEU A 725 -24.36 18.05 28.50
CA LEU A 725 -23.40 19.02 29.02
C LEU A 725 -23.10 18.78 30.52
N ASP A 726 -21.98 19.33 30.99
CA ASP A 726 -21.66 19.41 32.43
C ASP A 726 -22.16 20.68 33.11
N SER A 727 -22.49 21.71 32.32
CA SER A 727 -23.09 22.96 32.77
C SER A 727 -23.87 23.61 31.63
N ALA A 728 -24.88 24.44 31.97
CA ALA A 728 -25.55 25.27 30.98
C ALA A 728 -24.54 26.13 30.19
N SER A 729 -24.80 26.30 28.90
CA SER A 729 -24.01 27.11 27.98
C SER A 729 -24.62 28.50 27.86
N THR A 730 -23.78 29.54 27.80
CA THR A 730 -24.21 30.92 27.68
C THR A 730 -23.72 31.52 26.37
N ILE A 731 -24.63 31.95 25.50
CA ILE A 731 -24.30 32.69 24.27
C ILE A 731 -24.53 34.18 24.51
N ILE A 732 -23.59 35.04 24.09
CA ILE A 732 -23.71 36.50 24.17
C ILE A 732 -23.59 37.10 22.77
N GLY A 733 -24.64 37.73 22.28
CA GLY A 733 -24.61 38.52 21.03
C GLY A 733 -24.57 40.02 21.28
N LYS A 734 -24.09 40.79 20.28
CA LYS A 734 -24.17 42.26 20.23
C LYS A 734 -24.60 42.74 18.84
N SER A 735 -25.59 43.64 18.78
CA SER A 735 -26.01 44.36 17.57
C SER A 735 -25.48 45.80 17.57
N ASN A 736 -25.43 46.47 16.41
CA ASN A 736 -25.05 47.88 16.30
C ASN A 736 -25.64 48.60 15.06
N GLU A 737 -26.83 49.19 15.17
CA GLU A 737 -27.31 50.23 14.25
C GLU A 737 -27.12 51.65 14.82
N VAL A 738 -27.14 52.67 13.96
CA VAL A 738 -26.88 54.08 14.35
C VAL A 738 -27.82 55.05 13.62
N VAL A 739 -28.50 55.91 14.37
CA VAL A 739 -29.34 57.01 13.84
C VAL A 739 -28.89 58.35 14.45
N THR A 740 -28.69 59.39 13.63
CA THR A 740 -28.17 60.70 14.10
C THR A 740 -29.28 61.74 14.31
N ILE A 741 -29.30 62.41 15.46
CA ILE A 741 -30.34 63.40 15.82
C ILE A 741 -30.03 64.79 15.22
N VAL A 742 -31.03 65.45 14.61
CA VAL A 742 -30.91 66.82 14.03
C VAL A 742 -31.92 67.83 14.60
N GLU A 743 -31.68 69.12 14.35
CA GLU A 743 -32.49 70.25 14.83
C GLU A 743 -33.44 70.80 13.77
N ALA A 744 -34.70 71.09 14.13
CA ALA A 744 -35.69 71.68 13.23
C ALA A 744 -35.45 73.18 12.99
N SER A 745 -35.77 73.69 11.79
CA SER A 745 -35.45 75.06 11.36
C SER A 745 -36.59 76.07 11.64
N PRO A 746 -36.29 77.35 11.94
CA PRO A 746 -37.31 78.34 12.32
C PRO A 746 -38.02 79.02 11.13
N LEU A 747 -39.24 79.52 11.37
CA LEU A 747 -39.97 80.39 10.44
C LEU A 747 -39.27 81.76 10.31
N SER A 748 -39.04 82.24 9.08
CA SER A 748 -38.36 83.52 8.85
C SER A 748 -38.80 84.25 7.57
N LEU A 749 -38.84 85.58 7.65
CA LEU A 749 -39.08 86.45 6.49
C LEU A 749 -37.77 86.66 5.73
N VAL A 750 -37.66 86.10 4.52
CA VAL A 750 -36.45 86.13 3.69
C VAL A 750 -36.38 87.41 2.85
N LYS A 751 -37.52 87.86 2.30
CA LYS A 751 -37.60 89.04 1.43
C LYS A 751 -38.99 89.69 1.49
N ALA A 752 -39.08 91.02 1.45
CA ALA A 752 -40.34 91.76 1.27
C ALA A 752 -40.08 93.20 0.75
N PRO A 753 -41.03 93.86 0.06
CA PRO A 753 -40.89 95.24 -0.39
C PRO A 753 -41.10 96.22 0.78
N LEU A 754 -40.21 97.21 0.95
CA LEU A 754 -40.24 98.13 2.10
C LEU A 754 -40.96 99.46 1.84
N SER A 755 -41.28 99.78 0.58
CA SER A 755 -41.98 101.01 0.21
C SER A 755 -43.09 100.78 -0.82
N ILE A 756 -44.06 101.68 -0.81
CA ILE A 756 -45.20 101.71 -1.73
C ILE A 756 -45.22 103.11 -2.37
N ASN A 757 -45.24 103.17 -3.71
CA ASN A 757 -45.22 104.41 -4.49
C ASN A 757 -46.36 104.40 -5.53
N TYR A 758 -47.12 105.50 -5.65
CA TYR A 758 -48.25 105.68 -6.58
C TYR A 758 -47.94 106.67 -7.75
N GLY A 759 -46.72 106.61 -8.30
CA GLY A 759 -46.14 107.70 -9.11
C GLY A 759 -46.39 107.72 -10.62
N ASN A 760 -46.32 108.94 -11.16
CA ASN A 760 -46.31 109.39 -12.55
C ASN A 760 -47.57 109.22 -13.44
N SER A 761 -48.22 110.37 -13.66
CA SER A 761 -49.09 110.71 -14.81
C SER A 761 -50.53 110.19 -14.86
N ASN A 762 -51.32 110.45 -13.80
CA ASN A 762 -52.71 110.87 -14.01
C ASN A 762 -53.16 111.89 -12.94
N LYS A 763 -54.02 112.84 -13.34
CA LYS A 763 -54.43 113.97 -12.48
C LYS A 763 -55.29 113.47 -11.31
N ILE A 764 -54.77 113.52 -10.09
CA ILE A 764 -55.60 113.29 -8.91
C ILE A 764 -56.66 114.39 -8.84
N SER A 765 -57.93 114.03 -9.03
CA SER A 765 -59.02 115.00 -9.11
C SER A 765 -59.27 115.71 -7.79
N SER A 766 -59.81 116.93 -7.83
CA SER A 766 -60.36 117.64 -6.66
C SER A 766 -61.72 117.07 -6.19
N SER A 767 -62.00 115.80 -6.50
CA SER A 767 -63.22 115.05 -6.18
C SER A 767 -62.81 113.63 -5.78
N THR A 768 -63.58 112.97 -4.90
CA THR A 768 -63.25 111.63 -4.40
C THR A 768 -62.98 110.65 -5.54
N GLN A 769 -61.79 110.04 -5.54
CA GLN A 769 -61.38 109.03 -6.52
C GLN A 769 -60.56 107.94 -5.83
N LYS A 770 -60.63 106.73 -6.40
CA LYS A 770 -59.80 105.57 -6.01
C LYS A 770 -58.76 105.31 -7.09
N TYR A 771 -57.57 104.88 -6.67
CA TYR A 771 -56.45 104.51 -7.53
C TYR A 771 -55.95 103.14 -7.13
N GLU A 772 -55.85 102.23 -8.09
CA GLU A 772 -55.18 100.94 -7.95
C GLU A 772 -53.67 101.13 -7.91
N TYR A 773 -52.96 100.22 -7.23
CA TYR A 773 -51.51 100.25 -7.15
C TYR A 773 -50.86 100.13 -8.54
N GLN A 774 -50.19 101.21 -8.97
CA GLN A 774 -49.36 101.20 -10.18
C GLN A 774 -47.97 100.70 -9.80
N GLU A 775 -47.45 99.75 -10.59
CA GLU A 775 -46.24 99.02 -10.26
C GLU A 775 -44.98 99.85 -10.56
N VAL A 776 -44.12 100.07 -9.56
CA VAL A 776 -42.92 100.93 -9.70
C VAL A 776 -41.59 100.13 -9.70
N SER A 777 -41.62 98.80 -9.52
CA SER A 777 -40.44 97.93 -9.75
C SER A 777 -40.79 96.44 -9.99
N ASP A 778 -39.85 95.70 -10.61
CA ASP A 778 -40.03 94.35 -11.16
C ASP A 778 -40.07 93.18 -10.15
N ASP A 779 -39.99 93.40 -8.83
CA ASP A 779 -39.99 92.28 -7.86
C ASP A 779 -40.64 92.61 -6.50
N ASN A 780 -41.96 92.83 -6.52
CA ASN A 780 -42.78 93.13 -5.32
C ASN A 780 -43.18 91.88 -4.49
N ARG A 781 -42.46 90.76 -4.63
CA ARG A 781 -42.77 89.49 -3.97
C ARG A 781 -42.26 89.45 -2.53
N ILE A 782 -43.00 88.73 -1.68
CA ILE A 782 -42.63 88.41 -0.31
C ILE A 782 -42.22 86.94 -0.26
N ILE A 783 -41.07 86.62 0.32
CA ILE A 783 -40.53 85.26 0.42
C ILE A 783 -40.34 84.92 1.90
N ILE A 784 -40.86 83.77 2.34
CA ILE A 784 -40.87 83.30 3.72
C ILE A 784 -40.39 81.84 3.74
N ASN A 785 -39.40 81.53 4.57
CA ASN A 785 -38.94 80.16 4.78
C ASN A 785 -39.61 79.60 6.03
N ASP A 786 -40.26 78.43 5.92
CA ASP A 786 -40.94 77.71 7.01
C ASP A 786 -40.33 76.31 7.17
N GLY A 787 -39.32 76.20 8.03
CA GLY A 787 -38.54 74.97 8.24
C GLY A 787 -39.00 74.10 9.42
N ARG A 788 -40.22 74.32 9.94
CA ARG A 788 -40.70 73.78 11.23
C ARG A 788 -41.37 72.40 11.14
N GLY A 789 -41.45 71.82 9.95
CA GLY A 789 -42.14 70.55 9.68
C GLY A 789 -43.57 70.74 9.19
N VAL A 790 -44.32 69.64 9.14
CA VAL A 790 -45.69 69.58 8.62
C VAL A 790 -46.72 70.17 9.61
N ASP A 791 -47.89 70.54 9.08
CA ASP A 791 -49.10 70.86 9.84
C ASP A 791 -49.07 72.09 10.77
N THR A 792 -48.07 72.98 10.63
CA THR A 792 -48.08 74.31 11.29
C THR A 792 -48.74 75.40 10.42
N GLY A 793 -49.31 76.44 11.03
CA GLY A 793 -50.02 77.52 10.33
C GLY A 793 -49.62 78.92 10.81
N TRP A 794 -49.61 79.90 9.90
CA TRP A 794 -49.11 81.26 10.17
C TRP A 794 -49.75 82.31 9.26
N SER A 795 -49.74 83.57 9.72
CA SER A 795 -50.24 84.75 9.01
C SER A 795 -49.17 85.82 8.81
N LEU A 796 -49.31 86.57 7.72
CA LEU A 796 -48.53 87.76 7.42
C LEU A 796 -49.43 89.01 7.46
N TYR A 797 -49.01 90.00 8.25
CA TYR A 797 -49.67 91.31 8.33
C TYR A 797 -48.78 92.41 7.74
N GLY A 798 -49.41 93.38 7.07
CA GLY A 798 -48.76 94.58 6.54
C GLY A 798 -49.34 95.83 7.20
N LYS A 799 -48.50 96.84 7.45
CA LYS A 799 -48.91 98.10 8.07
C LYS A 799 -47.99 99.25 7.64
N MET A 800 -48.52 100.44 7.40
CA MET A 800 -47.68 101.60 7.08
C MET A 800 -46.86 102.01 8.30
N GLU A 801 -45.53 102.12 8.15
CA GLU A 801 -44.66 102.76 9.15
C GLU A 801 -44.85 104.28 9.13
N LYS A 802 -45.01 104.82 7.91
CA LYS A 802 -45.23 106.24 7.63
C LYS A 802 -46.25 106.38 6.53
N GLU A 803 -47.08 107.39 6.65
CA GLU A 803 -48.16 107.67 5.72
C GLU A 803 -47.65 108.07 4.33
N LEU A 804 -48.53 108.00 3.33
CA LEU A 804 -48.21 108.41 1.98
C LEU A 804 -47.98 109.92 1.92
N THR A 805 -46.77 110.33 1.53
CA THR A 805 -46.37 111.74 1.48
C THR A 805 -45.95 112.18 0.08
N ASN A 806 -46.26 113.45 -0.23
CA ASN A 806 -45.83 114.17 -1.42
C ASN A 806 -45.35 115.55 -0.97
N GLY A 807 -44.03 115.69 -0.78
CA GLY A 807 -43.42 116.89 -0.20
C GLY A 807 -43.98 117.21 1.19
N SER A 808 -44.74 118.30 1.32
CA SER A 808 -45.38 118.72 2.57
C SER A 808 -46.84 118.24 2.72
N SER A 809 -47.36 117.44 1.80
CA SER A 809 -48.73 116.93 1.82
C SER A 809 -48.74 115.47 2.24
N ILE A 810 -49.59 115.16 3.22
CA ILE A 810 -49.73 113.82 3.82
C ILE A 810 -51.15 113.32 3.54
N LEU A 811 -51.28 112.03 3.21
CA LEU A 811 -52.57 111.36 3.03
C LEU A 811 -52.80 110.36 4.19
N GLU A 812 -53.28 110.91 5.31
CA GLU A 812 -53.76 110.14 6.49
C GLU A 812 -54.84 109.12 6.07
N SER A 813 -54.68 107.86 6.51
CA SER A 813 -55.63 106.74 6.32
C SER A 813 -56.21 106.54 4.90
N ALA A 814 -55.50 106.96 3.87
CA ALA A 814 -55.98 106.92 2.49
C ALA A 814 -55.78 105.55 1.79
N LEU A 815 -54.87 104.71 2.29
CA LEU A 815 -54.54 103.40 1.70
C LEU A 815 -55.38 102.28 2.33
N SER A 816 -55.72 101.26 1.55
CA SER A 816 -56.45 100.09 2.04
C SER A 816 -56.05 98.83 1.29
N TYR A 817 -56.02 97.68 1.98
CA TYR A 817 -55.82 96.36 1.38
C TYR A 817 -57.03 95.47 1.64
N LYS A 818 -57.65 94.90 0.60
CA LYS A 818 -58.91 94.13 0.66
C LYS A 818 -60.03 94.86 1.44
N GLY A 819 -60.05 96.19 1.34
CA GLY A 819 -60.99 97.07 2.04
C GLY A 819 -60.68 97.36 3.52
N GLN A 820 -59.62 96.78 4.09
CA GLN A 820 -59.11 97.14 5.42
C GLN A 820 -58.17 98.34 5.30
N THR A 821 -58.33 99.38 6.14
CA THR A 821 -57.45 100.56 6.12
C THR A 821 -56.02 100.20 6.50
N LEU A 822 -55.04 100.69 5.73
CA LEU A 822 -53.62 100.47 5.93
C LEU A 822 -52.97 101.82 6.29
N ASP A 823 -52.70 102.05 7.57
CA ASP A 823 -52.14 103.32 8.06
C ASP A 823 -51.18 103.11 9.24
N THR A 824 -50.73 104.19 9.88
CA THR A 824 -49.75 104.14 10.98
C THR A 824 -50.32 103.58 12.29
N VAL A 825 -51.63 103.34 12.36
CA VAL A 825 -52.34 102.73 13.50
C VAL A 825 -52.83 101.33 13.12
N ASN A 826 -53.47 101.18 11.97
CA ASN A 826 -54.18 99.99 11.51
C ASN A 826 -53.36 99.23 10.45
N GLY A 827 -53.17 97.93 10.66
CA GLY A 827 -52.61 97.00 9.67
C GLY A 827 -53.69 96.09 9.07
N ALA A 828 -53.36 95.42 7.96
CA ALA A 828 -54.25 94.47 7.29
C ALA A 828 -53.61 93.08 7.20
N LEU A 829 -54.44 92.04 7.21
CA LEU A 829 -54.02 90.67 6.91
C LEU A 829 -53.71 90.54 5.41
N ILE A 830 -52.54 89.99 5.09
CA ILE A 830 -51.99 89.93 3.73
C ILE A 830 -52.10 88.51 3.18
N TYR A 831 -51.66 87.54 3.99
CA TYR A 831 -51.63 86.11 3.67
C TYR A 831 -51.83 85.28 4.94
N ASN A 832 -52.42 84.08 4.80
CA ASN A 832 -52.59 83.11 5.88
C ASN A 832 -52.36 81.69 5.31
N GLN A 833 -51.39 80.98 5.87
CA GLN A 833 -51.11 79.57 5.60
C GLN A 833 -51.80 78.73 6.69
N GLU A 834 -52.72 77.84 6.30
CA GLU A 834 -53.42 76.99 7.28
C GLU A 834 -52.56 75.80 7.74
N LYS A 835 -51.76 75.21 6.85
CA LYS A 835 -50.86 74.07 7.10
C LYS A 835 -49.61 74.11 6.20
N THR A 836 -48.44 73.75 6.71
CA THR A 836 -47.19 73.61 5.92
C THR A 836 -47.20 72.29 5.13
N GLU A 837 -46.97 72.35 3.81
CA GLU A 837 -46.69 71.17 2.95
C GLU A 837 -45.17 71.01 2.72
N ASN A 838 -44.72 69.79 2.41
CA ASN A 838 -43.31 69.37 2.41
C ASN A 838 -42.42 69.97 1.28
N SER A 839 -42.22 71.29 1.22
CA SER A 839 -40.92 71.92 0.94
C SER A 839 -40.95 73.46 0.95
N ASN A 840 -40.08 74.05 1.77
CA ASN A 840 -39.31 75.32 1.65
C ASN A 840 -39.76 76.44 0.69
N ASP A 841 -39.66 77.68 1.19
CA ASP A 841 -39.87 78.99 0.53
C ASP A 841 -41.28 79.26 -0.03
N VAL A 842 -42.16 79.79 0.82
CA VAL A 842 -43.47 80.33 0.44
C VAL A 842 -43.30 81.72 -0.17
N VAL A 843 -43.79 81.89 -1.40
CA VAL A 843 -43.73 83.15 -2.17
C VAL A 843 -45.14 83.74 -2.31
N ILE A 844 -45.31 84.99 -1.86
CA ILE A 844 -46.58 85.72 -1.87
C ILE A 844 -46.47 86.92 -2.84
N GLU A 845 -47.48 87.06 -3.70
CA GLU A 845 -47.67 88.21 -4.60
C GLU A 845 -48.82 89.10 -4.10
N ILE A 846 -48.62 90.42 -4.10
CA ILE A 846 -49.62 91.40 -3.67
C ILE A 846 -50.46 91.81 -4.88
N ASN A 847 -51.75 91.49 -4.87
CA ASN A 847 -52.67 91.88 -5.94
C ASN A 847 -52.89 93.40 -5.98
N LYS A 848 -52.78 94.01 -7.17
CA LYS A 848 -52.95 95.46 -7.39
C LYS A 848 -54.37 95.95 -7.16
N GLU A 849 -55.37 95.11 -7.48
CA GLU A 849 -56.79 95.41 -7.28
C GLU A 849 -57.19 95.42 -5.80
N ASP A 850 -56.46 94.64 -4.98
CA ASP A 850 -56.69 94.57 -3.53
C ASP A 850 -56.10 95.79 -2.79
N LEU A 851 -55.03 96.40 -3.31
CA LEU A 851 -54.34 97.55 -2.71
C LEU A 851 -54.77 98.89 -3.33
N LEU A 852 -55.73 99.56 -2.66
CA LEU A 852 -56.43 100.74 -3.17
C LEU A 852 -56.13 102.01 -2.36
N LEU A 853 -55.71 103.06 -3.06
CA LEU A 853 -55.57 104.43 -2.54
C LEU A 853 -56.85 105.23 -2.79
N THR A 854 -57.53 105.65 -1.72
CA THR A 854 -58.76 106.47 -1.78
C THR A 854 -58.47 107.89 -1.32
N VAL A 855 -58.59 108.87 -2.21
CA VAL A 855 -58.27 110.28 -1.94
C VAL A 855 -59.56 111.10 -1.80
N LEU A 856 -59.70 111.88 -0.72
CA LEU A 856 -60.85 112.77 -0.50
C LEU A 856 -60.64 114.17 -1.13
N PRO A 857 -61.73 114.93 -1.41
CA PRO A 857 -61.65 116.22 -2.08
C PRO A 857 -60.76 117.22 -1.32
N GLY A 858 -59.74 117.75 -2.01
CA GLY A 858 -58.86 118.80 -1.48
C GLY A 858 -57.67 118.33 -0.64
N GLN A 859 -57.51 117.03 -0.37
CA GLN A 859 -56.36 116.52 0.40
C GLN A 859 -55.08 116.35 -0.45
N ALA A 860 -55.19 115.96 -1.72
CA ALA A 860 -54.03 115.66 -2.55
C ALA A 860 -53.48 116.85 -3.37
N ARG A 861 -52.19 116.77 -3.69
CA ARG A 861 -51.49 117.63 -4.66
C ARG A 861 -51.00 116.79 -5.85
N ILE A 862 -50.63 117.46 -6.93
CA ILE A 862 -50.05 116.78 -8.11
C ILE A 862 -48.60 116.39 -7.80
N GLY A 863 -48.29 115.11 -7.98
CA GLY A 863 -46.95 114.54 -7.83
C GLY A 863 -47.01 113.14 -7.21
N ASP A 864 -45.86 112.52 -7.04
CA ASP A 864 -45.76 111.14 -6.57
C ASP A 864 -45.98 111.08 -5.05
N TYR A 865 -46.64 110.00 -4.60
CA TYR A 865 -46.89 109.72 -3.19
C TYR A 865 -46.18 108.44 -2.78
N GLU A 866 -45.28 108.54 -1.80
CA GLU A 866 -44.49 107.42 -1.28
C GLU A 866 -44.73 107.23 0.22
N GLY A 867 -44.68 105.97 0.67
CA GLY A 867 -44.76 105.58 2.07
C GLY A 867 -44.02 104.27 2.35
N THR A 868 -43.64 104.05 3.60
CA THR A 868 -42.89 102.87 4.06
C THR A 868 -43.84 101.86 4.70
N ILE A 869 -43.68 100.57 4.41
CA ILE A 869 -44.49 99.48 4.97
C ILE A 869 -43.62 98.56 5.85
N ILE A 870 -44.17 98.17 6.99
CA ILE A 870 -43.65 97.13 7.87
C ILE A 870 -44.48 95.86 7.67
N TRP A 871 -43.78 94.73 7.64
CA TRP A 871 -44.36 93.40 7.63
C TRP A 871 -44.17 92.73 8.98
N SER A 872 -45.16 91.98 9.43
CA SER A 872 -45.11 91.21 10.66
C SER A 872 -45.61 89.80 10.40
N LEU A 873 -44.72 88.81 10.59
CA LEU A 873 -45.11 87.41 10.69
C LEU A 873 -45.69 87.15 12.07
N MET A 874 -46.82 86.46 12.10
CA MET A 874 -47.52 86.03 13.30
C MET A 874 -47.91 84.57 13.10
N ASP A 875 -47.48 83.68 13.99
CA ASP A 875 -48.10 82.36 14.05
C ASP A 875 -49.56 82.53 14.49
N THR A 876 -50.47 81.89 13.77
CA THR A 876 -51.91 81.93 14.06
C THR A 876 -52.30 80.78 14.96
N PRO A 877 -52.58 81.00 16.25
CA PRO A 877 -53.22 79.99 17.08
C PRO A 877 -54.71 79.97 16.77
N ALA A 878 -55.15 78.98 16.00
CA ALA A 878 -56.56 78.77 15.68
C ALA A 878 -56.94 77.27 15.74
N ASN A 879 -56.55 76.60 16.82
CA ASN A 879 -57.14 75.33 17.25
C ASN A 879 -57.24 75.20 18.80
N GLU A 880 -57.35 76.33 19.50
CA GLU A 880 -58.19 76.34 20.71
C GLU A 880 -59.65 76.37 20.25
N ILE A 881 -60.38 75.27 20.45
CA ILE A 881 -61.85 75.24 20.37
C ILE A 881 -62.42 74.77 21.73
N ASN A 882 -62.33 75.66 22.72
CA ASN A 882 -63.40 75.98 23.69
C ASN A 882 -62.97 77.11 24.65
#